data_AF-A0A369BJ78-F1
#
_entry.id   AF-A0A369BJ78-F1
#
_cell.length_a   1.000
_cell.length_b   1.000
_cell.length_c   1.000
_cell.angle_alpha   90.00
_cell.angle_beta   90.00
_cell.angle_gamma   90.00
#
_symmetry.space_group_name_H-M   'P 1'
#
loop_
_entity.id
_entity.type
_entity.pdbx_description
1 polymer ?
#
loop_
_entity_poly.entity_id
_entity_poly.type
_entity_poly.pdbx_seq_one_letter_code
_entity_poly.pdbx_strand_id
1 'polypeptide(L)'
;MELEFQTEYVAVKQPKIPLRSKLRKRIRRTYRYDTAFWRIAMAGPWGAGIFAFTLAALGMPTGLGAAFDIMTFAFAGTIALFLGAHLVALLLSLTGLPVPRLYLGSVLFDLAAIFLIFFQEDEAFAISAIVSTVVTMAGILIGLLLGLLASRKIPLRFKACLAGVLVLVCLSAAVWPDKAEPAISADLMDFPAISASNPAEPGSYGVKSFYYGSGRDFWQSEYGQETDLISDTVDASAYIKKWSRFRTFYWGFNEQALPLNGRVWMPEREGQFPLVLIVHGNHLMEDYSDDGYAYLGKLLASRGFIAVSVDENFLNYSVWTGIPDNDMKVRAWMLLKHLQQIGSFAENPDTPFYDAVDFGQIGLIGHSRGGQAVSMAFDYKRWFAADSTLKNMDNYQIRAIAAIAPTDKKVDDSYAKLQDVSYLTLQGARDGDVNDFDGERQYARTSFSAGDPSFKASLYIADANHSQFNTGWGGRDVSYPKGILLSRKGLLPAAEQRSIAKVYISAFLESTLHRQEQYLPLFRDYRSGLSWLPETAYFNRFESGKMTSWAKFDEDMKRMTLPGGGVAEGQDLVWKEEEAKNRRKSGKGTRGAVLERNGDVDDISTYSLNWKKAAPSPEPGPALLSFSLSDRSYEMKTDGKEADGEQVEAAAVQELDIEVELESLDGITVRLPLSDFMPIFPLPETSYTLHPWLDLHLSDGKYKNPTEAVFQTYQLPLSAFTEEDARFHPASGIRKLTFRLTGGSGRVMLDDIGVY
;
A
#
# COMPACT_ATOMS: atom_id res chain seq x y z
N MET A 1 -27.69 93.49 -36.15
CA MET A 1 -27.51 92.96 -37.52
C MET A 1 -26.68 91.70 -37.38
N GLU A 2 -27.22 90.62 -37.93
CA GLU A 2 -26.82 89.22 -37.76
C GLU A 2 -25.35 88.93 -38.03
N LEU A 3 -24.83 87.90 -37.37
CA LEU A 3 -23.84 86.98 -37.94
C LEU A 3 -24.11 85.60 -37.31
N GLU A 4 -24.93 84.80 -38.00
CA GLU A 4 -25.07 83.36 -37.74
C GLU A 4 -23.75 82.66 -38.07
N PHE A 5 -23.12 82.07 -37.07
CA PHE A 5 -22.01 81.13 -37.28
C PHE A 5 -22.59 79.72 -37.45
N GLN A 6 -22.78 79.29 -38.70
CA GLN A 6 -22.90 77.87 -39.02
C GLN A 6 -21.58 77.16 -38.71
N THR A 7 -21.61 76.21 -37.78
CA THR A 7 -20.46 75.35 -37.51
C THR A 7 -20.60 74.07 -38.36
N GLU A 8 -19.97 74.04 -39.53
CA GLU A 8 -19.81 72.81 -40.32
C GLU A 8 -18.92 71.81 -39.56
N TYR A 9 -19.50 70.71 -39.09
CA TYR A 9 -18.72 69.56 -38.62
C TYR A 9 -18.13 68.82 -39.83
N VAL A 10 -16.90 69.19 -40.19
CA VAL A 10 -16.09 68.41 -41.14
C VAL A 10 -15.66 67.11 -40.46
N ALA A 11 -16.32 66.00 -40.79
CA ALA A 11 -15.88 64.67 -40.40
C ALA A 11 -14.59 64.31 -41.14
N VAL A 12 -13.44 64.64 -40.56
CA VAL A 12 -12.13 64.22 -41.05
C VAL A 12 -12.04 62.70 -41.01
N LYS A 13 -12.17 62.04 -42.17
CA LYS A 13 -11.89 60.61 -42.35
C LYS A 13 -10.44 60.36 -41.92
N GLN A 14 -10.23 59.74 -40.76
CA GLN A 14 -8.89 59.39 -40.31
C GLN A 14 -8.22 58.47 -41.34
N PRO A 15 -6.94 58.71 -41.69
CA PRO A 15 -6.23 57.89 -42.66
C PRO A 15 -6.16 56.44 -42.15
N LYS A 16 -6.55 55.48 -43.00
CA LYS A 16 -6.44 54.04 -42.71
C LYS A 16 -4.96 53.70 -42.50
N ILE A 17 -4.55 53.59 -41.24
CA ILE A 17 -3.18 53.20 -40.87
C ILE A 17 -2.87 51.83 -41.50
N PRO A 18 -1.78 51.70 -42.27
CA PRO A 18 -1.37 50.43 -42.86
C PRO A 18 -1.27 49.33 -41.78
N LEU A 19 -1.75 48.12 -42.06
CA LEU A 19 -1.74 47.02 -41.09
C LEU A 19 -0.33 46.77 -40.53
N ARG A 20 0.71 46.84 -41.37
CA ARG A 20 2.12 46.71 -40.97
C ARG A 20 2.57 47.77 -39.95
N SER A 21 2.16 49.03 -40.11
CA SER A 21 2.53 50.09 -39.15
C SER A 21 1.73 49.98 -37.86
N LYS A 22 0.47 49.51 -37.92
CA LYS A 22 -0.35 49.17 -36.75
C LYS A 22 0.28 48.04 -35.93
N LEU A 23 0.73 46.97 -36.58
CA LEU A 23 1.41 45.83 -35.95
C LEU A 23 2.77 46.23 -35.36
N ARG A 24 3.60 46.98 -36.10
CA ARG A 24 4.90 47.48 -35.59
C ARG A 24 4.72 48.37 -34.34
N LYS A 25 3.70 49.21 -34.32
CA LYS A 25 3.36 50.06 -33.16
C LYS A 25 2.88 49.22 -31.96
N ARG A 26 2.13 48.14 -32.21
CA ARG A 26 1.67 47.18 -31.20
C ARG A 26 2.84 46.45 -30.54
N ILE A 27 3.75 45.89 -31.35
CA ILE A 27 4.97 45.20 -30.87
C ILE A 27 5.86 46.13 -30.03
N ARG A 28 6.10 47.38 -30.49
CA ARG A 28 6.86 48.37 -29.71
C ARG A 28 6.22 48.73 -28.37
N ARG A 29 4.91 48.52 -28.23
CA ARG A 29 4.12 48.82 -27.03
C ARG A 29 3.73 47.56 -26.27
N THR A 30 4.45 46.45 -26.45
CA THR A 30 4.16 45.16 -25.82
C THR A 30 3.97 45.31 -24.31
N TYR A 31 4.94 45.92 -23.63
CA TYR A 31 4.98 46.06 -22.17
C TYR A 31 4.32 47.34 -21.63
N ARG A 32 3.54 48.05 -22.45
CA ARG A 32 3.01 49.39 -22.12
C ARG A 32 2.14 49.39 -20.85
N TYR A 33 1.44 48.29 -20.57
CA TYR A 33 0.48 48.18 -19.48
C TYR A 33 1.06 47.45 -18.25
N ASP A 34 2.28 46.90 -18.35
CA ASP A 34 2.99 46.23 -17.27
C ASP A 34 3.67 47.26 -16.35
N THR A 35 2.85 47.94 -15.56
CA THR A 35 3.27 48.94 -14.56
C THR A 35 4.13 48.29 -13.46
N ALA A 36 4.75 49.12 -12.61
CA ALA A 36 5.52 48.61 -11.45
C ALA A 36 4.69 47.67 -10.56
N PHE A 37 3.39 47.93 -10.40
CA PHE A 37 2.48 47.04 -9.68
C PHE A 37 2.43 45.64 -10.33
N TRP A 38 2.17 45.57 -11.63
CA TRP A 38 2.05 44.29 -12.34
C TRP A 38 3.37 43.53 -12.43
N ARG A 39 4.50 44.25 -12.54
CA ARG A 39 5.84 43.64 -12.51
C ARG A 39 6.17 43.04 -11.16
N ILE A 40 5.75 43.65 -10.05
CA ILE A 40 5.91 43.08 -8.71
C ILE A 40 4.93 41.91 -8.53
N ALA A 41 3.71 42.03 -9.05
CA ALA A 41 2.72 40.97 -8.97
C ALA A 41 3.15 39.68 -9.70
N MET A 42 4.06 39.76 -10.68
CA MET A 42 4.64 38.58 -11.33
C MET A 42 5.40 37.66 -10.35
N ALA A 43 5.81 38.14 -9.18
CA ALA A 43 6.43 37.30 -8.14
C ALA A 43 5.49 36.16 -7.68
N GLY A 44 4.18 36.38 -7.74
CA GLY A 44 3.17 35.38 -7.40
C GLY A 44 3.12 34.21 -8.40
N PRO A 45 2.81 34.45 -9.68
CA PRO A 45 2.93 33.46 -10.75
C PRO A 45 4.31 32.76 -10.75
N TRP A 46 5.41 33.51 -10.66
CA TRP A 46 6.75 32.93 -10.55
C TRP A 46 6.90 31.95 -9.37
N GLY A 47 6.37 32.29 -8.19
CA GLY A 47 6.36 31.38 -7.04
C GLY A 47 5.51 30.13 -7.25
N ALA A 48 4.35 30.26 -7.90
CA ALA A 48 3.48 29.13 -8.25
C ALA A 48 4.16 28.18 -9.27
N GLY A 49 4.80 28.75 -10.29
CA GLY A 49 5.61 28.00 -11.25
C GLY A 49 6.76 27.27 -10.56
N ILE A 50 7.56 27.96 -9.73
CA ILE A 50 8.65 27.31 -8.97
C ILE A 50 8.14 26.17 -8.09
N PHE A 51 7.01 26.37 -7.40
CA PHE A 51 6.41 25.31 -6.60
C PHE A 51 6.11 24.06 -7.45
N ALA A 52 5.47 24.22 -8.62
CA ALA A 52 5.18 23.08 -9.50
C ALA A 52 6.44 22.42 -10.07
N PHE A 53 7.44 23.21 -10.50
CA PHE A 53 8.73 22.67 -10.97
C PHE A 53 9.51 21.97 -9.85
N THR A 54 9.39 22.42 -8.60
CA THR A 54 9.97 21.76 -7.43
C THR A 54 9.33 20.39 -7.21
N LEU A 55 8.00 20.30 -7.31
CA LEU A 55 7.31 19.00 -7.23
C LEU A 55 7.74 18.08 -8.38
N ALA A 56 7.85 18.59 -9.60
CA ALA A 56 8.35 17.82 -10.73
C ALA A 56 9.79 17.31 -10.47
N ALA A 57 10.66 18.14 -9.92
CA ALA A 57 12.04 17.76 -9.57
C ALA A 57 12.07 16.60 -8.56
N LEU A 58 11.25 16.69 -7.50
CA LEU A 58 11.14 15.65 -6.48
C LEU A 58 10.51 14.35 -6.99
N GLY A 59 9.73 14.41 -8.08
CA GLY A 59 9.18 13.24 -8.75
C GLY A 59 10.08 12.65 -9.85
N MET A 60 11.08 13.41 -10.29
CA MET A 60 11.99 13.07 -11.39
C MET A 60 13.45 13.20 -10.95
N PRO A 61 13.87 12.48 -9.88
CA PRO A 61 15.22 12.63 -9.35
C PRO A 61 16.27 12.22 -10.37
N THR A 62 17.44 12.86 -10.30
CA THR A 62 18.60 12.48 -11.13
C THR A 62 19.59 11.57 -10.41
N GLY A 63 19.39 11.36 -9.11
CA GLY A 63 20.34 10.67 -8.22
C GLY A 63 21.46 11.57 -7.67
N LEU A 64 21.59 12.82 -8.13
CA LEU A 64 22.59 13.78 -7.63
C LEU A 64 22.14 14.51 -6.34
N GLY A 65 20.96 14.17 -5.83
CA GLY A 65 20.37 14.70 -4.61
C GLY A 65 19.31 15.78 -4.85
N ALA A 66 18.30 15.78 -3.98
CA ALA A 66 17.11 16.62 -4.10
C ALA A 66 17.42 18.13 -4.25
N ALA A 67 18.46 18.63 -3.57
CA ALA A 67 18.85 20.04 -3.68
C ALA A 67 19.30 20.40 -5.11
N PHE A 68 20.11 19.55 -5.74
CA PHE A 68 20.55 19.75 -7.12
C PHE A 68 19.37 19.71 -8.10
N ASP A 69 18.49 18.73 -7.93
CA ASP A 69 17.31 18.56 -8.78
C ASP A 69 16.36 19.75 -8.68
N ILE A 70 16.03 20.18 -7.45
CA ILE A 70 15.18 21.35 -7.21
C ILE A 70 15.80 22.61 -7.83
N MET A 71 17.10 22.85 -7.61
CA MET A 71 17.77 24.03 -8.17
C MET A 71 17.75 24.02 -9.70
N THR A 72 18.01 22.86 -10.32
CA THR A 72 18.04 22.70 -11.77
C THR A 72 16.66 22.93 -12.38
N PHE A 73 15.62 22.30 -11.83
CA PHE A 73 14.24 22.45 -12.31
C PHE A 73 13.68 23.84 -12.03
N ALA A 74 13.96 24.44 -10.87
CA ALA A 74 13.54 25.81 -10.57
C ALA A 74 14.22 26.83 -11.49
N PHE A 75 15.50 26.63 -11.80
CA PHE A 75 16.22 27.45 -12.78
C PHE A 75 15.64 27.29 -14.18
N ALA A 76 15.47 26.06 -14.66
CA ALA A 76 14.87 25.76 -15.96
C ALA A 76 13.45 26.33 -16.08
N GLY A 77 12.62 26.15 -15.04
CA GLY A 77 11.27 26.70 -14.94
C GLY A 77 11.25 28.22 -14.96
N THR A 78 12.19 28.89 -14.28
CA THR A 78 12.32 30.35 -14.31
C THR A 78 12.68 30.85 -15.71
N ILE A 79 13.61 30.19 -16.40
CA ILE A 79 13.98 30.53 -17.79
C ILE A 79 12.80 30.28 -18.73
N ALA A 80 12.10 29.15 -18.58
CA ALA A 80 10.94 28.81 -19.39
C ALA A 80 9.80 29.82 -19.18
N LEU A 81 9.51 30.21 -17.94
CA LEU A 81 8.55 31.26 -17.61
C LEU A 81 8.97 32.59 -18.26
N PHE A 82 10.24 32.97 -18.14
CA PHE A 82 10.75 34.21 -18.74
C PHE A 82 10.50 34.21 -20.25
N LEU A 83 10.96 33.19 -20.97
CA LEU A 83 10.81 33.10 -22.43
C LEU A 83 9.34 33.00 -22.85
N GLY A 84 8.57 32.15 -22.18
CA GLY A 84 7.15 31.91 -22.44
C GLY A 84 6.31 33.16 -22.21
N ALA A 85 6.48 33.84 -21.08
CA ALA A 85 5.75 35.07 -20.77
C ALA A 85 6.04 36.19 -21.78
N HIS A 86 7.29 36.32 -22.23
CA HIS A 86 7.66 37.33 -23.24
C HIS A 86 7.09 36.99 -24.62
N LEU A 87 7.08 35.71 -25.00
CA LEU A 87 6.46 35.25 -26.24
C LEU A 87 4.95 35.49 -26.23
N VAL A 88 4.25 35.10 -25.16
CA VAL A 88 2.81 35.32 -25.01
C VAL A 88 2.50 36.81 -24.98
N ALA A 89 3.30 37.63 -24.30
CA ALA A 89 3.12 39.08 -24.29
C ALA A 89 3.22 39.68 -25.71
N LEU A 90 4.18 39.21 -26.50
CA LEU A 90 4.36 39.60 -27.90
C LEU A 90 3.13 39.21 -28.74
N LEU A 91 2.63 37.99 -28.60
CA LEU A 91 1.42 37.51 -29.29
C LEU A 91 0.18 38.32 -28.90
N LEU A 92 -0.02 38.57 -27.60
CA LEU A 92 -1.09 39.44 -27.09
C LEU A 92 -0.96 40.89 -27.58
N SER A 93 0.26 41.35 -27.87
CA SER A 93 0.43 42.69 -28.46
C SER A 93 -0.23 42.78 -29.83
N LEU A 94 -0.24 41.69 -30.60
CA LEU A 94 -0.78 41.64 -31.96
C LEU A 94 -2.31 41.78 -31.97
N THR A 95 -3.00 41.31 -30.94
CA THR A 95 -4.47 41.45 -30.81
C THR A 95 -4.88 42.90 -30.55
N GLY A 96 -4.02 43.66 -29.84
CA GLY A 96 -4.26 45.04 -29.46
C GLY A 96 -5.03 45.20 -28.15
N LEU A 97 -5.23 44.12 -27.39
CA LEU A 97 -5.87 44.14 -26.06
C LEU A 97 -5.08 45.05 -25.09
N PRO A 98 -5.75 45.94 -24.34
CA PRO A 98 -5.11 46.88 -23.42
C PRO A 98 -4.92 46.29 -22.00
N VAL A 99 -4.22 45.15 -21.90
CA VAL A 99 -3.99 44.41 -20.65
C VAL A 99 -2.49 44.36 -20.30
N PRO A 100 -2.09 44.14 -19.03
CA PRO A 100 -0.68 43.92 -18.66
C PRO A 100 -0.19 42.59 -19.27
N ARG A 101 0.45 42.67 -20.44
CA ARG A 101 0.64 41.51 -21.31
C ARG A 101 1.72 40.58 -20.82
N LEU A 102 2.75 41.10 -20.16
CA LEU A 102 3.81 40.28 -19.56
C LEU A 102 3.28 39.56 -18.32
N TYR A 103 2.52 40.24 -17.47
CA TYR A 103 1.86 39.60 -16.33
C TYR A 103 0.86 38.52 -16.78
N LEU A 104 0.01 38.83 -17.77
CA LEU A 104 -0.91 37.83 -18.33
C LEU A 104 -0.15 36.68 -19.00
N GLY A 105 0.99 36.98 -19.63
CA GLY A 105 1.89 35.98 -20.19
C GLY A 105 2.44 35.02 -19.13
N SER A 106 2.83 35.50 -17.94
CA SER A 106 3.26 34.62 -16.84
C SER A 106 2.12 33.75 -16.33
N VAL A 107 0.91 34.30 -16.15
CA VAL A 107 -0.27 33.54 -15.71
C VAL A 107 -0.63 32.44 -16.71
N LEU A 108 -0.64 32.75 -18.01
CA LEU A 108 -0.94 31.77 -19.06
C LEU A 108 0.14 30.70 -19.18
N PHE A 109 1.41 31.07 -18.97
CA PHE A 109 2.50 30.10 -18.91
C PHE A 109 2.31 29.14 -17.74
N ASP A 110 2.05 29.63 -16.53
CA ASP A 110 1.87 28.77 -15.36
C ASP A 110 0.65 27.85 -15.53
N LEU A 111 -0.47 28.38 -16.04
CA LEU A 111 -1.64 27.55 -16.34
C LEU A 111 -1.28 26.36 -17.25
N ALA A 112 -0.50 26.61 -18.30
CA ALA A 112 -0.07 25.56 -19.23
C ALA A 112 0.98 24.63 -18.61
N ALA A 113 2.00 25.18 -17.96
CA ALA A 113 3.11 24.42 -17.39
C ALA A 113 2.65 23.51 -16.24
N ILE A 114 1.85 24.04 -15.30
CA ILE A 114 1.31 23.27 -14.18
C ILE A 114 0.33 22.21 -14.71
N PHE A 115 -0.50 22.56 -15.70
CA PHE A 115 -1.35 21.58 -16.35
C PHE A 115 -0.54 20.43 -16.92
N LEU A 116 0.54 20.70 -17.68
CA LEU A 116 1.38 19.65 -18.26
C LEU A 116 2.16 18.83 -17.22
N ILE A 117 2.58 19.46 -16.12
CA ILE A 117 3.28 18.76 -15.03
C ILE A 117 2.36 17.72 -14.36
N PHE A 118 1.08 18.05 -14.18
CA PHE A 118 0.09 17.13 -13.61
C PHE A 118 -0.57 16.22 -14.66
N PHE A 119 -0.60 16.63 -15.93
CA PHE A 119 -1.12 15.86 -17.06
C PHE A 119 -0.07 14.88 -17.56
N GLN A 120 0.25 13.90 -16.72
CA GLN A 120 1.06 12.73 -17.08
C GLN A 120 0.14 11.54 -17.39
N GLU A 121 0.70 10.48 -17.99
CA GLU A 121 -0.05 9.27 -18.33
C GLU A 121 -0.88 8.82 -17.12
N ASP A 122 -2.19 8.60 -17.32
CA ASP A 122 -3.20 8.17 -16.33
C ASP A 122 -3.98 9.24 -15.53
N GLU A 123 -3.79 10.55 -15.81
CA GLU A 123 -4.56 11.60 -15.13
C GLU A 123 -5.75 12.15 -15.91
N ALA A 124 -6.89 12.28 -15.22
CA ALA A 124 -8.08 12.90 -15.80
C ALA A 124 -7.77 14.39 -16.09
N PHE A 125 -8.01 14.81 -17.34
CA PHE A 125 -7.89 16.21 -17.78
C PHE A 125 -8.48 17.21 -16.79
N ALA A 126 -9.61 16.86 -16.16
CA ALA A 126 -10.29 17.66 -15.15
C ALA A 126 -9.41 17.94 -13.92
N ILE A 127 -8.71 16.94 -13.38
CA ILE A 127 -7.84 17.08 -12.20
C ILE A 127 -6.70 18.04 -12.51
N SER A 128 -6.02 17.81 -13.63
CA SER A 128 -4.90 18.66 -14.08
C SER A 128 -5.36 20.12 -14.30
N ALA A 129 -6.54 20.33 -14.87
CA ALA A 129 -7.12 21.66 -15.05
C ALA A 129 -7.49 22.33 -13.72
N ILE A 130 -8.07 21.59 -12.77
CA ILE A 130 -8.41 22.10 -11.43
C ILE A 130 -7.15 22.48 -10.68
N VAL A 131 -6.16 21.58 -10.58
CA VAL A 131 -4.91 21.83 -9.87
C VAL A 131 -4.17 23.02 -10.48
N SER A 132 -4.03 23.06 -11.80
CA SER A 132 -3.42 24.18 -12.50
C SER A 132 -4.13 25.51 -12.22
N THR A 133 -5.46 25.51 -12.25
CA THR A 133 -6.26 26.70 -11.93
C THR A 133 -6.08 27.12 -10.49
N VAL A 134 -6.19 26.20 -9.52
CA VAL A 134 -6.08 26.49 -8.08
C VAL A 134 -4.70 27.02 -7.73
N VAL A 135 -3.63 26.36 -8.17
CA VAL A 135 -2.25 26.76 -7.88
C VAL A 135 -1.94 28.10 -8.55
N THR A 136 -2.34 28.30 -9.80
CA THR A 136 -2.14 29.59 -10.48
C THR A 136 -2.95 30.71 -9.83
N MET A 137 -4.20 30.44 -9.41
CA MET A 137 -5.03 31.42 -8.70
C MET A 137 -4.42 31.80 -7.35
N ALA A 138 -3.87 30.85 -6.60
CA ALA A 138 -3.10 31.14 -5.39
C ALA A 138 -1.90 32.06 -5.70
N GLY A 139 -1.15 31.75 -6.77
CA GLY A 139 -0.08 32.61 -7.28
C GLY A 139 -0.54 34.02 -7.64
N ILE A 140 -1.65 34.17 -8.35
CA ILE A 140 -2.26 35.47 -8.69
C ILE A 140 -2.59 36.25 -7.42
N LEU A 141 -3.26 35.62 -6.45
CA LEU A 141 -3.66 36.28 -5.20
C LEU A 141 -2.44 36.77 -4.41
N ILE A 142 -1.42 35.93 -4.25
CA ILE A 142 -0.15 36.29 -3.59
C ILE A 142 0.55 37.41 -4.36
N GLY A 143 0.60 37.33 -5.69
CA GLY A 143 1.20 38.36 -6.54
C GLY A 143 0.51 39.71 -6.39
N LEU A 144 -0.81 39.74 -6.47
CA LEU A 144 -1.61 40.96 -6.27
C LEU A 144 -1.38 41.53 -4.86
N LEU A 145 -1.32 40.68 -3.84
CA LEU A 145 -1.00 41.06 -2.46
C LEU A 145 0.35 41.78 -2.37
N LEU A 146 1.40 41.19 -2.94
CA LEU A 146 2.76 41.77 -2.98
C LEU A 146 2.77 43.10 -3.75
N GLY A 147 2.05 43.17 -4.87
CA GLY A 147 1.87 44.42 -5.62
C GLY A 147 1.20 45.52 -4.79
N LEU A 148 0.19 45.17 -3.98
CA LEU A 148 -0.50 46.10 -3.07
C LEU A 148 0.43 46.54 -1.93
N LEU A 149 1.14 45.62 -1.30
CA LEU A 149 2.11 45.91 -0.25
C LEU A 149 3.25 46.82 -0.75
N ALA A 150 3.71 46.65 -1.98
CA ALA A 150 4.71 47.51 -2.60
C ALA A 150 4.17 48.86 -3.11
N SER A 151 2.84 48.98 -3.27
CA SER A 151 2.23 50.20 -3.79
C SER A 151 2.41 51.39 -2.83
N ARG A 152 2.97 52.49 -3.32
CA ARG A 152 3.10 53.75 -2.55
C ARG A 152 1.76 54.46 -2.32
N LYS A 153 0.68 54.02 -2.99
CA LYS A 153 -0.66 54.62 -2.90
C LYS A 153 -1.49 54.09 -1.73
N ILE A 154 -1.04 53.04 -1.06
CA ILE A 154 -1.77 52.37 0.02
C ILE A 154 -1.20 52.78 1.38
N PRO A 155 -2.02 53.22 2.34
CA PRO A 155 -1.55 53.68 3.65
C PRO A 155 -0.99 52.52 4.49
N LEU A 156 0.00 52.82 5.34
CA LEU A 156 0.74 51.83 6.13
C LEU A 156 -0.17 50.94 7.00
N ARG A 157 -1.22 51.51 7.61
CA ARG A 157 -2.21 50.76 8.42
C ARG A 157 -2.88 49.61 7.67
N PHE A 158 -3.17 49.81 6.39
CA PHE A 158 -3.82 48.80 5.55
C PHE A 158 -2.84 47.69 5.17
N LYS A 159 -1.58 48.05 4.92
CA LYS A 159 -0.49 47.08 4.69
C LYS A 159 -0.22 46.22 5.93
N ALA A 160 -0.21 46.83 7.12
CA ALA A 160 -0.04 46.11 8.38
C ALA A 160 -1.17 45.11 8.63
N CYS A 161 -2.43 45.51 8.38
CA CYS A 161 -3.59 44.61 8.47
C CYS A 161 -3.45 43.43 7.49
N LEU A 162 -3.11 43.73 6.23
CA LEU A 162 -2.95 42.73 5.17
C LEU A 162 -1.83 41.73 5.46
N ALA A 163 -0.70 42.20 5.99
CA ALA A 163 0.40 41.35 6.45
C ALA A 163 0.00 40.50 7.67
N GLY A 164 -0.77 41.07 8.61
CA GLY A 164 -1.30 40.33 9.77
C GLY A 164 -2.24 39.19 9.37
N VAL A 165 -3.14 39.43 8.40
CA VAL A 165 -4.02 38.38 7.84
C VAL A 165 -3.19 37.28 7.17
N LEU A 166 -2.16 37.64 6.39
CA LEU A 166 -1.28 36.65 5.75
C LEU A 166 -0.56 35.78 6.79
N VAL A 167 -0.01 36.40 7.85
CA VAL A 167 0.63 35.66 8.95
C VAL A 167 -0.36 34.74 9.64
N LEU A 168 -1.59 35.20 9.90
CA LEU A 168 -2.66 34.38 10.49
C LEU A 168 -3.03 33.19 9.59
N VAL A 169 -3.15 33.38 8.27
CA VAL A 169 -3.44 32.29 7.32
C VAL A 169 -2.30 31.28 7.29
N CYS A 170 -1.05 31.74 7.24
CA CYS A 170 0.12 30.85 7.30
C CYS A 170 0.21 30.09 8.62
N LEU A 171 -0.06 30.76 9.75
CA LEU A 171 -0.10 30.11 11.07
C LEU A 171 -1.26 29.12 11.18
N SER A 172 -2.45 29.42 10.65
CA SER A 172 -3.58 28.49 10.65
C SER A 172 -3.33 27.26 9.78
N ALA A 173 -2.60 27.41 8.67
CA ALA A 173 -2.18 26.29 7.84
C ALA A 173 -1.08 25.44 8.52
N ALA A 174 -0.20 26.08 9.30
CA ALA A 174 0.88 25.39 10.04
C ALA A 174 0.38 24.68 11.31
N VAL A 175 -0.73 25.14 11.90
CA VAL A 175 -1.30 24.61 13.16
C VAL A 175 -2.55 23.76 12.90
N TRP A 176 -2.92 23.51 11.63
CA TRP A 176 -4.10 22.70 11.29
C TRP A 176 -3.97 21.31 11.93
N PRO A 177 -4.86 20.93 12.88
CA PRO A 177 -4.69 19.70 13.62
C PRO A 177 -4.99 18.50 12.72
N ASP A 178 -3.94 17.75 12.36
CA ASP A 178 -4.02 16.36 11.92
C ASP A 178 -4.32 15.49 13.15
N LYS A 179 -5.52 15.63 13.73
CA LYS A 179 -6.03 14.62 14.66
C LYS A 179 -6.66 13.52 13.85
N ALA A 180 -5.97 12.38 13.79
CA ALA A 180 -6.57 11.11 13.49
C ALA A 180 -7.58 10.80 14.60
N GLU A 181 -8.84 10.59 14.25
CA GLU A 181 -9.72 9.81 15.11
C GLU A 181 -9.36 8.35 14.83
N PRO A 182 -8.95 7.57 15.84
CA PRO A 182 -8.66 6.16 15.63
C PRO A 182 -9.91 5.46 15.09
N ALA A 183 -9.72 4.58 14.11
CA ALA A 183 -10.76 3.64 13.74
C ALA A 183 -11.13 2.81 14.99
N ILE A 184 -12.42 2.50 15.14
CA ILE A 184 -13.03 1.77 16.27
C ILE A 184 -12.04 0.74 16.82
N SER A 185 -11.48 1.01 17.99
CA SER A 185 -10.68 0.02 18.71
C SER A 185 -11.62 -1.05 19.22
N ALA A 186 -11.27 -2.32 19.03
CA ALA A 186 -11.91 -3.38 19.80
C ALA A 186 -11.77 -3.01 21.28
N ASP A 187 -12.90 -2.84 21.98
CA ASP A 187 -12.87 -2.67 23.44
C ASP A 187 -12.04 -3.81 24.01
N LEU A 188 -11.08 -3.44 24.87
CA LEU A 188 -10.14 -4.35 25.53
C LEU A 188 -10.92 -5.31 26.43
N MET A 189 -11.54 -6.33 25.85
CA MET A 189 -11.86 -7.54 26.59
C MET A 189 -10.52 -8.11 27.07
N ASP A 190 -10.47 -8.51 28.35
CA ASP A 190 -9.30 -9.11 28.99
C ASP A 190 -9.02 -10.47 28.31
N PHE A 191 -8.31 -10.44 27.18
CA PHE A 191 -8.00 -11.61 26.37
C PHE A 191 -6.65 -12.18 26.80
N PRO A 192 -6.48 -13.51 26.89
CA PRO A 192 -5.23 -14.12 27.36
C PRO A 192 -4.01 -13.64 26.58
N ALA A 193 -3.12 -12.91 27.26
CA ALA A 193 -1.89 -12.41 26.68
C ALA A 193 -0.88 -13.55 26.45
N ILE A 194 -0.07 -13.42 25.41
CA ILE A 194 1.01 -14.37 25.12
C ILE A 194 2.07 -14.34 26.24
N SER A 195 2.43 -15.51 26.79
CA SER A 195 3.42 -15.62 27.88
C SER A 195 4.88 -15.60 27.43
N ALA A 196 5.16 -15.06 26.25
CA ALA A 196 6.50 -14.90 25.67
C ALA A 196 6.98 -13.45 25.76
N SER A 197 8.28 -13.22 25.61
CA SER A 197 8.82 -11.85 25.49
C SER A 197 8.33 -11.18 24.20
N ASN A 198 8.08 -9.86 24.25
CA ASN A 198 7.71 -9.10 23.06
C ASN A 198 8.72 -9.33 21.91
N PRO A 199 8.28 -9.88 20.76
CA PRO A 199 9.17 -10.24 19.66
C PRO A 199 9.72 -9.01 18.91
N ALA A 200 9.17 -7.82 19.15
CA ALA A 200 9.71 -6.56 18.66
C ALA A 200 10.88 -6.02 19.49
N GLU A 201 11.14 -6.57 20.69
CA GLU A 201 12.32 -6.19 21.47
C GLU A 201 13.58 -6.93 20.97
N PRO A 202 14.75 -6.26 21.03
CA PRO A 202 16.03 -6.90 20.72
C PRO A 202 16.22 -8.20 21.51
N GLY A 203 16.81 -9.20 20.85
CA GLY A 203 17.17 -10.45 21.49
C GLY A 203 18.48 -10.39 22.27
N SER A 204 18.99 -11.56 22.65
CA SER A 204 20.18 -11.68 23.50
C SER A 204 21.51 -11.66 22.76
N TYR A 205 21.52 -11.72 21.43
CA TYR A 205 22.74 -11.74 20.63
C TYR A 205 23.24 -10.33 20.34
N GLY A 206 24.56 -10.14 20.40
CA GLY A 206 25.21 -8.99 19.73
C GLY A 206 25.01 -9.07 18.23
N VAL A 207 25.10 -7.93 17.54
CA VAL A 207 24.86 -7.85 16.09
C VAL A 207 26.12 -7.41 15.37
N LYS A 208 26.64 -8.27 14.50
CA LYS A 208 27.67 -7.95 13.53
C LYS A 208 27.02 -7.52 12.22
N SER A 209 27.49 -6.43 11.62
CA SER A 209 27.00 -5.92 10.34
C SER A 209 28.14 -5.82 9.34
N PHE A 210 27.89 -6.14 8.08
CA PHE A 210 28.83 -5.99 6.97
C PHE A 210 28.07 -5.99 5.63
N TYR A 211 28.78 -5.65 4.55
CA TYR A 211 28.23 -5.57 3.20
C TYR A 211 28.92 -6.57 2.28
N TYR A 212 28.17 -7.13 1.34
CA TYR A 212 28.76 -7.76 0.16
C TYR A 212 28.25 -7.07 -1.10
N GLY A 213 29.11 -6.92 -2.10
CA GLY A 213 28.74 -6.23 -3.34
C GLY A 213 29.82 -6.31 -4.41
N SER A 214 29.54 -5.67 -5.55
CA SER A 214 30.42 -5.73 -6.73
C SER A 214 31.82 -5.14 -6.54
N GLY A 215 32.01 -4.32 -5.49
CA GLY A 215 33.23 -3.55 -5.26
C GLY A 215 33.40 -2.36 -6.20
N ARG A 216 32.38 -2.07 -7.04
CA ARG A 216 32.45 -1.07 -8.12
C ARG A 216 31.20 -0.21 -8.23
N ASP A 217 30.26 -0.33 -7.30
CA ASP A 217 29.09 0.55 -7.28
C ASP A 217 29.54 2.01 -7.11
N PHE A 218 29.05 2.87 -8.00
CA PHE A 218 29.41 4.29 -8.03
C PHE A 218 28.61 5.11 -7.02
N TRP A 219 27.37 4.72 -6.74
CA TRP A 219 26.44 5.51 -5.96
C TRP A 219 26.32 5.06 -4.51
N GLN A 220 26.50 3.76 -4.27
CA GLN A 220 26.39 3.13 -2.96
C GLN A 220 27.79 2.67 -2.55
N SER A 221 28.49 3.48 -1.74
CA SER A 221 29.89 3.21 -1.37
C SER A 221 30.07 1.88 -0.66
N GLU A 222 29.06 1.44 0.11
CA GLU A 222 28.98 0.15 0.79
C GLU A 222 28.99 -1.07 -0.15
N TYR A 223 28.58 -0.90 -1.41
CA TYR A 223 28.70 -1.92 -2.47
C TYR A 223 29.84 -1.62 -3.46
N GLY A 224 30.52 -0.50 -3.25
CA GLY A 224 31.67 -0.01 -4.00
C GLY A 224 32.95 -0.17 -3.19
N GLN A 225 33.60 0.95 -2.89
CA GLN A 225 34.94 0.97 -2.28
C GLN A 225 34.97 0.52 -0.82
N GLU A 226 33.83 0.58 -0.12
CA GLU A 226 33.70 0.25 1.31
C GLU A 226 33.12 -1.16 1.54
N THR A 227 32.98 -1.96 0.48
CA THR A 227 32.39 -3.30 0.60
C THR A 227 33.32 -4.27 1.34
N ASP A 228 32.76 -5.06 2.26
CA ASP A 228 33.54 -5.99 3.08
C ASP A 228 33.84 -7.29 2.33
N LEU A 229 32.89 -7.78 1.53
CA LEU A 229 33.04 -8.97 0.70
C LEU A 229 32.71 -8.68 -0.76
N ILE A 230 33.55 -9.16 -1.67
CA ILE A 230 33.29 -9.07 -3.10
C ILE A 230 32.37 -10.21 -3.52
N SER A 231 31.23 -9.87 -4.14
CA SER A 231 30.31 -10.81 -4.76
C SER A 231 30.48 -10.87 -6.27
N ASP A 232 30.01 -11.97 -6.86
CA ASP A 232 29.97 -12.11 -8.32
C ASP A 232 28.83 -11.29 -8.93
N THR A 233 28.94 -11.03 -10.24
CA THR A 233 27.85 -10.49 -11.04
C THR A 233 27.14 -11.60 -11.80
N VAL A 234 25.86 -11.42 -12.10
CA VAL A 234 25.03 -12.42 -12.79
C VAL A 234 24.46 -11.89 -14.10
N ASP A 235 24.38 -12.77 -15.11
CA ASP A 235 23.86 -12.45 -16.43
C ASP A 235 22.36 -12.77 -16.52
N ALA A 236 21.53 -11.72 -16.54
CA ALA A 236 20.09 -11.77 -16.68
C ALA A 236 19.60 -11.58 -18.13
N SER A 237 20.49 -11.59 -19.13
CA SER A 237 20.14 -11.40 -20.55
C SER A 237 19.17 -12.45 -21.09
N ALA A 238 19.03 -13.60 -20.40
CA ALA A 238 18.00 -14.59 -20.68
C ALA A 238 16.57 -14.03 -20.47
N TYR A 239 16.39 -13.13 -19.49
CA TYR A 239 15.08 -12.61 -19.05
C TYR A 239 14.85 -11.15 -19.44
N ILE A 240 15.86 -10.29 -19.28
CA ILE A 240 15.78 -8.88 -19.66
C ILE A 240 16.22 -8.76 -21.12
N LYS A 241 15.33 -8.29 -21.99
CA LYS A 241 15.64 -8.03 -23.41
C LYS A 241 15.73 -6.54 -23.71
N LYS A 242 15.20 -5.69 -22.83
CA LYS A 242 15.16 -4.24 -22.95
C LYS A 242 15.78 -3.59 -21.72
N TRP A 243 17.07 -3.31 -21.81
CA TRP A 243 17.79 -2.48 -20.85
C TRP A 243 18.17 -1.13 -21.48
N SER A 244 17.81 -0.03 -20.82
CA SER A 244 18.09 1.31 -21.34
C SER A 244 19.58 1.66 -21.27
N ARG A 245 20.10 2.31 -22.32
CA ARG A 245 21.47 2.85 -22.31
C ARG A 245 21.68 3.93 -21.24
N PHE A 246 20.64 4.71 -20.92
CA PHE A 246 20.69 5.67 -19.83
C PHE A 246 20.74 4.99 -18.47
N ARG A 247 20.06 3.85 -18.33
CA ARG A 247 20.15 3.02 -17.12
C ARG A 247 21.56 2.42 -16.98
N THR A 248 22.17 1.99 -18.08
CA THR A 248 23.58 1.56 -18.11
C THR A 248 24.53 2.69 -17.71
N PHE A 249 24.31 3.90 -18.25
CA PHE A 249 25.12 5.07 -17.91
C PHE A 249 24.99 5.44 -16.42
N TYR A 250 23.79 5.36 -15.86
CA TYR A 250 23.56 5.62 -14.45
C TYR A 250 24.25 4.59 -13.56
N TRP A 251 23.96 3.30 -13.75
CA TRP A 251 24.45 2.24 -12.85
C TRP A 251 25.89 1.78 -13.11
N GLY A 252 26.41 1.99 -14.32
CA GLY A 252 27.73 1.49 -14.72
C GLY A 252 27.74 0.03 -15.19
N PHE A 253 26.58 -0.65 -15.19
CA PHE A 253 26.40 -2.03 -15.66
C PHE A 253 25.10 -2.20 -16.46
N ASN A 254 24.95 -3.35 -17.11
CA ASN A 254 23.75 -3.72 -17.86
C ASN A 254 23.21 -5.09 -17.43
N GLU A 255 22.23 -5.60 -18.15
CA GLU A 255 21.58 -6.87 -17.85
C GLU A 255 22.50 -8.09 -17.82
N GLN A 256 23.72 -8.00 -18.38
CA GLN A 256 24.68 -9.12 -18.43
C GLN A 256 25.57 -9.21 -17.19
N ALA A 257 25.53 -8.20 -16.32
CA ALA A 257 26.40 -8.11 -15.15
C ALA A 257 25.67 -7.44 -13.98
N LEU A 258 24.47 -7.92 -13.66
CA LEU A 258 23.73 -7.43 -12.50
C LEU A 258 24.51 -7.78 -11.21
N PRO A 259 24.73 -6.81 -10.31
CA PRO A 259 25.49 -7.05 -9.08
C PRO A 259 24.64 -7.81 -8.05
N LEU A 260 25.30 -8.68 -7.27
CA LEU A 260 24.70 -9.29 -6.08
C LEU A 260 25.08 -8.46 -4.87
N ASN A 261 24.36 -7.37 -4.64
CA ASN A 261 24.58 -6.46 -3.51
C ASN A 261 23.68 -6.81 -2.31
N GLY A 262 24.22 -6.79 -1.09
CA GLY A 262 23.40 -7.02 0.11
C GLY A 262 24.01 -6.50 1.40
N ARG A 263 23.13 -5.99 2.29
CA ARG A 263 23.47 -5.58 3.66
C ARG A 263 23.17 -6.73 4.61
N VAL A 264 24.14 -7.10 5.43
CA VAL A 264 24.04 -8.24 6.33
C VAL A 264 24.03 -7.79 7.78
N TRP A 265 23.11 -8.36 8.55
CA TRP A 265 23.11 -8.34 10.01
C TRP A 265 23.09 -9.78 10.50
N MET A 266 24.08 -10.19 11.30
CA MET A 266 24.17 -11.55 11.82
C MET A 266 24.49 -11.58 13.32
N PRO A 267 24.15 -12.66 14.04
CA PRO A 267 24.50 -12.82 15.44
C PRO A 267 26.01 -12.86 15.65
N GLU A 268 26.52 -12.14 16.65
CA GLU A 268 27.93 -12.12 17.03
C GLU A 268 28.26 -13.31 17.96
N ARG A 269 28.11 -14.54 17.44
CA ARG A 269 28.40 -15.78 18.15
C ARG A 269 28.68 -16.92 17.17
N GLU A 270 29.46 -17.91 17.60
CA GLU A 270 29.58 -19.18 16.89
C GLU A 270 28.26 -19.97 16.91
N GLY A 271 27.93 -20.60 15.78
CA GLY A 271 26.74 -21.43 15.61
C GLY A 271 26.11 -21.24 14.22
N GLN A 272 25.24 -22.18 13.84
CA GLN A 272 24.42 -22.05 12.63
C GLN A 272 23.10 -21.35 12.96
N PHE A 273 22.73 -20.39 12.12
CA PHE A 273 21.53 -19.57 12.29
C PHE A 273 20.66 -19.63 11.02
N PRO A 274 19.32 -19.56 11.15
CA PRO A 274 18.44 -19.45 10.01
C PRO A 274 18.75 -18.21 9.17
N LEU A 275 18.66 -18.34 7.85
CA LEU A 275 18.92 -17.26 6.89
C LEU A 275 17.62 -16.58 6.47
N VAL A 276 17.58 -15.25 6.50
CA VAL A 276 16.43 -14.44 6.11
C VAL A 276 16.84 -13.41 5.07
N LEU A 277 16.27 -13.48 3.87
CA LEU A 277 16.47 -12.46 2.83
C LEU A 277 15.29 -11.49 2.83
N ILE A 278 15.57 -10.20 2.72
CA ILE A 278 14.58 -9.12 2.65
C ILE A 278 14.74 -8.42 1.29
N VAL A 279 13.67 -8.36 0.51
CA VAL A 279 13.66 -7.68 -0.80
C VAL A 279 12.63 -6.57 -0.84
N HIS A 280 13.04 -5.41 -1.33
CA HIS A 280 12.19 -4.24 -1.44
C HIS A 280 11.27 -4.29 -2.68
N GLY A 281 10.30 -3.38 -2.71
CA GLY A 281 9.38 -3.21 -3.83
C GLY A 281 9.91 -2.31 -4.94
N ASN A 282 9.04 -2.03 -5.92
CA ASN A 282 9.34 -1.01 -6.90
C ASN A 282 9.21 0.38 -6.27
N HIS A 283 10.30 1.14 -6.28
CA HIS A 283 10.32 2.56 -5.96
C HIS A 283 10.92 3.34 -7.16
N LEU A 284 11.43 4.55 -6.95
CA LEU A 284 12.34 5.21 -7.88
C LEU A 284 13.73 4.54 -7.78
N MET A 285 14.39 4.29 -8.91
CA MET A 285 15.71 3.63 -8.90
C MET A 285 16.81 4.52 -8.28
N GLU A 286 16.61 5.83 -8.30
CA GLU A 286 17.52 6.84 -7.77
C GLU A 286 17.35 7.08 -6.27
N ASP A 287 16.38 6.40 -5.63
CA ASP A 287 16.10 6.47 -4.19
C ASP A 287 16.12 5.06 -3.58
N TYR A 288 17.25 4.72 -2.96
CA TYR A 288 17.60 3.35 -2.60
C TYR A 288 16.75 2.80 -1.47
N SER A 289 16.23 1.60 -1.68
CA SER A 289 15.16 1.03 -0.87
C SER A 289 15.62 -0.03 0.15
N ASP A 290 16.79 -0.64 -0.08
CA ASP A 290 17.33 -1.76 0.69
C ASP A 290 17.73 -1.37 2.13
N ASP A 291 18.32 -0.18 2.36
CA ASP A 291 18.66 0.27 3.72
C ASP A 291 17.41 0.49 4.61
N GLY A 292 16.25 0.69 3.96
CA GLY A 292 14.97 0.94 4.61
C GLY A 292 14.46 -0.15 5.57
N TYR A 293 15.07 -1.35 5.52
CA TYR A 293 14.76 -2.49 6.40
C TYR A 293 15.81 -2.77 7.47
N ALA A 294 16.81 -1.88 7.65
CA ALA A 294 17.85 -2.07 8.66
C ALA A 294 17.29 -2.27 10.08
N TYR A 295 16.13 -1.69 10.39
CA TYR A 295 15.45 -1.87 11.68
C TYR A 295 14.97 -3.33 11.89
N LEU A 296 14.51 -4.01 10.84
CA LEU A 296 14.19 -5.44 10.88
C LEU A 296 15.46 -6.27 10.89
N GLY A 297 16.42 -5.96 10.03
CA GLY A 297 17.68 -6.69 9.94
C GLY A 297 18.40 -6.78 11.29
N LYS A 298 18.56 -5.63 11.97
CA LYS A 298 19.17 -5.58 13.31
C LYS A 298 18.36 -6.32 14.37
N LEU A 299 17.03 -6.21 14.34
CA LEU A 299 16.16 -6.94 15.25
C LEU A 299 16.34 -8.45 15.08
N LEU A 300 16.19 -8.94 13.86
CA LEU A 300 16.30 -10.36 13.55
C LEU A 300 17.70 -10.90 13.91
N ALA A 301 18.76 -10.17 13.59
CA ALA A 301 20.11 -10.53 14.01
C ALA A 301 20.28 -10.66 15.52
N SER A 302 19.76 -9.70 16.29
CA SER A 302 19.81 -9.78 17.76
C SER A 302 19.02 -10.97 18.33
N ARG A 303 18.09 -11.53 17.55
CA ARG A 303 17.24 -12.66 17.90
C ARG A 303 17.73 -14.00 17.34
N GLY A 304 18.92 -14.05 16.74
CA GLY A 304 19.51 -15.29 16.26
C GLY A 304 19.20 -15.64 14.80
N PHE A 305 18.90 -14.66 13.96
CA PHE A 305 18.74 -14.84 12.51
C PHE A 305 19.88 -14.18 11.75
N ILE A 306 20.32 -14.75 10.63
CA ILE A 306 21.13 -14.00 9.67
C ILE A 306 20.17 -13.26 8.75
N ALA A 307 20.11 -11.94 8.84
CA ALA A 307 19.23 -11.12 8.01
C ALA A 307 20.03 -10.40 6.92
N VAL A 308 19.56 -10.52 5.67
CA VAL A 308 20.19 -9.90 4.50
C VAL A 308 19.17 -9.07 3.76
N SER A 309 19.35 -7.75 3.68
CA SER A 309 18.54 -6.92 2.78
C SER A 309 19.24 -6.83 1.43
N VAL A 310 18.58 -7.31 0.39
CA VAL A 310 19.14 -7.36 -0.98
C VAL A 310 18.82 -6.06 -1.73
N ASP A 311 19.78 -5.60 -2.54
CA ASP A 311 19.64 -4.43 -3.40
C ASP A 311 19.17 -4.86 -4.79
N GLU A 312 17.97 -4.41 -5.16
CA GLU A 312 17.38 -4.57 -6.49
C GLU A 312 16.97 -3.20 -7.07
N ASN A 313 17.56 -2.10 -6.62
CA ASN A 313 17.18 -0.75 -7.04
C ASN A 313 17.33 -0.56 -8.56
N PHE A 314 18.28 -1.25 -9.18
CA PHE A 314 18.47 -1.26 -10.63
C PHE A 314 17.33 -1.92 -11.43
N LEU A 315 16.34 -2.56 -10.77
CA LEU A 315 15.10 -3.06 -11.37
C LEU A 315 13.89 -2.13 -11.13
N ASN A 316 14.06 -1.05 -10.36
CA ASN A 316 13.00 -0.10 -10.05
C ASN A 316 12.67 0.81 -11.25
N TYR A 317 11.47 1.40 -11.22
CA TYR A 317 11.05 2.43 -12.16
C TYR A 317 11.98 3.65 -12.09
N SER A 318 12.17 4.29 -13.23
CA SER A 318 12.78 5.62 -13.33
C SER A 318 12.00 6.42 -14.36
N VAL A 319 11.72 7.68 -14.08
CA VAL A 319 11.04 8.56 -15.05
C VAL A 319 11.86 8.69 -16.34
N TRP A 320 13.18 8.51 -16.27
CA TRP A 320 14.09 8.61 -17.40
C TRP A 320 14.18 7.34 -18.24
N THR A 321 13.91 6.16 -17.66
CA THR A 321 14.21 4.87 -18.31
C THR A 321 13.10 3.83 -18.25
N GLY A 322 12.00 4.11 -17.56
CA GLY A 322 10.92 3.16 -17.33
C GLY A 322 11.33 2.01 -16.39
N ILE A 323 10.53 0.94 -16.37
CA ILE A 323 10.84 -0.33 -15.69
C ILE A 323 11.49 -1.28 -16.71
N PRO A 324 12.58 -2.01 -16.37
CA PRO A 324 13.09 -3.10 -17.20
C PRO A 324 12.01 -4.13 -17.52
N ASP A 325 12.08 -4.76 -18.70
CA ASP A 325 11.13 -5.83 -19.04
C ASP A 325 11.38 -7.08 -18.19
N ASN A 326 10.30 -7.82 -17.89
CA ASN A 326 10.33 -8.99 -17.02
C ASN A 326 10.90 -8.73 -15.61
N ASP A 327 10.81 -7.50 -15.10
CA ASP A 327 11.34 -7.13 -13.77
C ASP A 327 10.90 -8.13 -12.70
N MET A 328 9.61 -8.50 -12.66
CA MET A 328 9.08 -9.42 -11.65
C MET A 328 9.78 -10.80 -11.66
N LYS A 329 10.11 -11.33 -12.85
CA LYS A 329 10.87 -12.59 -12.95
C LYS A 329 12.29 -12.39 -12.45
N VAL A 330 12.94 -11.30 -12.85
CA VAL A 330 14.34 -11.08 -12.51
C VAL A 330 14.49 -10.83 -11.01
N ARG A 331 13.58 -10.12 -10.36
CA ARG A 331 13.53 -9.98 -8.89
C ARG A 331 13.50 -11.34 -8.17
N ALA A 332 12.58 -12.22 -8.59
CA ALA A 332 12.52 -13.57 -8.04
C ALA A 332 13.82 -14.37 -8.29
N TRP A 333 14.40 -14.23 -9.49
CA TRP A 333 15.65 -14.89 -9.87
C TRP A 333 16.86 -14.37 -9.07
N MET A 334 16.93 -13.05 -8.83
CA MET A 334 18.01 -12.42 -8.04
C MET A 334 18.05 -12.97 -6.62
N LEU A 335 16.91 -13.18 -5.96
CA LEU A 335 16.86 -13.85 -4.64
C LEU A 335 17.53 -15.24 -4.65
N LEU A 336 17.30 -16.03 -5.70
CA LEU A 336 17.92 -17.34 -5.86
C LEU A 336 19.44 -17.23 -6.08
N LYS A 337 19.88 -16.20 -6.82
CA LYS A 337 21.30 -15.89 -6.99
C LYS A 337 21.97 -15.45 -5.70
N HIS A 338 21.28 -14.69 -4.86
CA HIS A 338 21.77 -14.36 -3.53
C HIS A 338 21.93 -15.60 -2.64
N LEU A 339 21.00 -16.55 -2.68
CA LEU A 339 21.16 -17.83 -1.97
C LEU A 339 22.41 -18.59 -2.43
N GLN A 340 22.66 -18.67 -3.74
CA GLN A 340 23.87 -19.28 -4.29
C GLN A 340 25.15 -18.55 -3.84
N GLN A 341 25.16 -17.22 -3.89
CA GLN A 341 26.30 -16.40 -3.46
C GLN A 341 26.62 -16.56 -1.98
N ILE A 342 25.60 -16.56 -1.12
CA ILE A 342 25.78 -16.80 0.33
C ILE A 342 26.28 -18.23 0.56
N GLY A 343 25.79 -19.20 -0.21
CA GLY A 343 26.33 -20.57 -0.23
C GLY A 343 27.83 -20.60 -0.54
N SER A 344 28.26 -19.89 -1.58
CA SER A 344 29.69 -19.80 -1.93
C SER A 344 30.52 -19.12 -0.84
N PHE A 345 29.99 -18.09 -0.17
CA PHE A 345 30.68 -17.48 0.97
C PHE A 345 30.76 -18.46 2.15
N ALA A 346 29.70 -19.20 2.44
CA ALA A 346 29.66 -20.16 3.54
C ALA A 346 30.65 -21.33 3.38
N GLU A 347 31.18 -21.58 2.18
CA GLU A 347 32.25 -22.56 1.93
C GLU A 347 33.66 -21.99 2.17
N ASN A 348 33.81 -20.67 2.28
CA ASN A 348 35.10 -19.99 2.41
C ASN A 348 35.39 -19.57 3.87
N PRO A 349 36.43 -20.15 4.52
CA PRO A 349 36.82 -19.85 5.90
C PRO A 349 37.11 -18.38 6.22
N ASP A 350 37.43 -17.58 5.20
CA ASP A 350 37.76 -16.17 5.38
C ASP A 350 36.52 -15.27 5.44
N THR A 351 35.31 -15.82 5.25
CA THR A 351 34.07 -15.04 5.29
C THR A 351 33.33 -15.21 6.62
N PRO A 352 32.57 -14.18 7.07
CA PRO A 352 31.68 -14.32 8.23
C PRO A 352 30.58 -15.38 8.07
N PHE A 353 30.30 -15.84 6.86
CA PHE A 353 29.27 -16.86 6.60
C PHE A 353 29.77 -18.29 6.82
N TYR A 354 31.08 -18.49 6.93
CA TYR A 354 31.67 -19.82 7.11
C TYR A 354 31.10 -20.53 8.34
N ASP A 355 30.52 -21.71 8.11
CA ASP A 355 29.86 -22.54 9.13
C ASP A 355 28.75 -21.84 9.94
N ALA A 356 28.27 -20.67 9.50
CA ALA A 356 27.31 -19.85 10.23
C ALA A 356 25.85 -19.98 9.75
N VAL A 357 25.63 -20.51 8.55
CA VAL A 357 24.32 -20.48 7.88
C VAL A 357 23.62 -21.85 7.92
N ASP A 358 22.39 -21.91 8.42
CA ASP A 358 21.50 -23.06 8.27
C ASP A 358 20.66 -22.94 6.99
N PHE A 359 21.13 -23.54 5.89
CA PHE A 359 20.40 -23.58 4.62
C PHE A 359 19.15 -24.48 4.64
N GLY A 360 18.91 -25.22 5.73
CA GLY A 360 17.67 -25.96 5.99
C GLY A 360 16.52 -25.09 6.47
N GLN A 361 16.81 -23.88 6.96
CA GLN A 361 15.87 -22.97 7.61
C GLN A 361 15.97 -21.57 6.99
N ILE A 362 15.39 -21.40 5.80
CA ILE A 362 15.41 -20.12 5.07
C ILE A 362 14.04 -19.41 5.15
N GLY A 363 14.07 -18.12 5.49
CA GLY A 363 12.96 -17.20 5.40
C GLY A 363 13.14 -16.20 4.26
N LEU A 364 12.06 -15.84 3.57
CA LEU A 364 12.05 -14.75 2.59
C LEU A 364 11.03 -13.69 3.00
N ILE A 365 11.43 -12.43 3.03
CA ILE A 365 10.58 -11.27 3.29
C ILE A 365 10.57 -10.38 2.04
N GLY A 366 9.40 -9.97 1.58
CA GLY A 366 9.29 -9.08 0.43
C GLY A 366 8.25 -7.99 0.62
N HIS A 367 8.52 -6.77 0.13
CA HIS A 367 7.54 -5.67 0.14
C HIS A 367 7.03 -5.36 -1.27
N SER A 368 5.72 -5.14 -1.46
CA SER A 368 5.15 -4.75 -2.76
C SER A 368 5.48 -5.76 -3.86
N ARG A 369 6.13 -5.34 -4.95
CA ARG A 369 6.66 -6.27 -5.96
C ARG A 369 7.61 -7.32 -5.39
N GLY A 370 8.41 -6.95 -4.38
CA GLY A 370 9.27 -7.88 -3.65
C GLY A 370 8.47 -8.97 -2.93
N GLY A 371 7.28 -8.63 -2.42
CA GLY A 371 6.37 -9.59 -1.78
C GLY A 371 5.82 -10.64 -2.75
N GLN A 372 5.60 -10.25 -4.01
CA GLN A 372 5.33 -11.20 -5.09
C GLN A 372 6.57 -12.03 -5.45
N ALA A 373 7.73 -11.38 -5.55
CA ALA A 373 8.99 -12.01 -5.94
C ALA A 373 9.41 -13.14 -4.99
N VAL A 374 9.23 -12.98 -3.67
CA VAL A 374 9.56 -14.05 -2.70
C VAL A 374 8.69 -15.30 -2.86
N SER A 375 7.40 -15.12 -3.21
CA SER A 375 6.50 -16.24 -3.50
C SER A 375 6.89 -16.94 -4.81
N MET A 376 7.32 -16.17 -5.81
CA MET A 376 7.84 -16.70 -7.07
C MET A 376 9.21 -17.40 -6.91
N ALA A 377 10.06 -16.93 -6.00
CA ALA A 377 11.34 -17.55 -5.68
C ALA A 377 11.16 -18.92 -4.99
N PHE A 378 10.11 -19.09 -4.18
CA PHE A 378 9.76 -20.41 -3.68
C PHE A 378 9.32 -21.36 -4.81
N ASP A 379 8.38 -20.93 -5.66
CA ASP A 379 7.87 -21.71 -6.80
C ASP A 379 8.75 -21.53 -8.06
N TYR A 380 10.07 -21.39 -7.89
CA TYR A 380 10.99 -20.97 -8.97
C TYR A 380 10.96 -21.90 -10.18
N LYS A 381 10.76 -23.21 -9.96
CA LYS A 381 10.71 -24.21 -11.03
C LYS A 381 9.64 -23.86 -12.08
N ARG A 382 8.57 -23.17 -11.70
CA ARG A 382 7.51 -22.73 -12.63
C ARG A 382 8.01 -21.80 -13.73
N TRP A 383 8.94 -20.88 -13.41
CA TRP A 383 9.43 -19.88 -14.36
C TRP A 383 10.86 -20.13 -14.85
N PHE A 384 11.64 -20.92 -14.11
CA PHE A 384 13.07 -21.08 -14.32
C PHE A 384 13.52 -22.53 -14.50
N ALA A 385 12.63 -23.48 -14.78
CA ALA A 385 12.99 -24.89 -15.01
C ALA A 385 14.08 -25.10 -16.08
N ALA A 386 14.14 -24.25 -17.10
CA ALA A 386 15.14 -24.32 -18.17
C ALA A 386 16.46 -23.61 -17.81
N ASP A 387 16.53 -22.91 -16.67
CA ASP A 387 17.73 -22.20 -16.24
C ASP A 387 18.74 -23.16 -15.61
N SER A 388 19.74 -23.53 -16.41
CA SER A 388 20.83 -24.40 -15.95
C SER A 388 21.71 -23.80 -14.85
N THR A 389 21.61 -22.48 -14.60
CA THR A 389 22.37 -21.78 -13.57
C THR A 389 21.76 -21.94 -12.18
N LEU A 390 20.57 -22.55 -12.05
CA LEU A 390 19.84 -22.78 -10.79
C LEU A 390 19.81 -24.27 -10.35
N LYS A 391 20.71 -25.11 -10.89
CA LYS A 391 20.66 -26.57 -10.68
C LYS A 391 20.84 -27.05 -9.23
N ASN A 392 21.50 -26.28 -8.37
CA ASN A 392 21.75 -26.62 -6.97
C ASN A 392 20.72 -26.00 -6.01
N MET A 393 19.60 -25.45 -6.52
CA MET A 393 18.63 -24.77 -5.68
C MET A 393 17.94 -25.68 -4.65
N ASP A 394 17.94 -27.00 -4.86
CA ASP A 394 17.41 -27.96 -3.88
C ASP A 394 18.24 -28.01 -2.57
N ASN A 395 19.44 -27.42 -2.54
CA ASN A 395 20.26 -27.27 -1.32
C ASN A 395 19.73 -26.20 -0.35
N TYR A 396 18.78 -25.35 -0.80
CA TYR A 396 18.28 -24.20 -0.06
C TYR A 396 16.80 -24.41 0.27
N GLN A 397 16.48 -24.65 1.53
CA GLN A 397 15.13 -25.02 1.98
C GLN A 397 14.39 -23.79 2.53
N ILE A 398 13.56 -23.19 1.69
CA ILE A 398 12.68 -22.07 2.08
C ILE A 398 11.49 -22.63 2.88
N ARG A 399 11.37 -22.18 4.14
CA ARG A 399 10.36 -22.65 5.10
C ARG A 399 9.34 -21.58 5.49
N ALA A 400 9.69 -20.30 5.31
CA ALA A 400 8.87 -19.18 5.72
C ALA A 400 8.89 -18.07 4.67
N ILE A 401 7.72 -17.53 4.34
CA ILE A 401 7.55 -16.42 3.40
C ILE A 401 6.71 -15.35 4.09
N ALA A 402 7.21 -14.12 4.17
CA ALA A 402 6.47 -12.98 4.68
C ALA A 402 6.38 -11.90 3.60
N ALA A 403 5.16 -11.44 3.31
CA ALA A 403 4.86 -10.47 2.30
C ALA A 403 4.28 -9.20 2.94
N ILE A 404 4.96 -8.07 2.81
CA ILE A 404 4.46 -6.76 3.22
C ILE A 404 3.80 -6.15 1.98
N ALA A 405 2.56 -5.70 2.10
CA ALA A 405 1.74 -5.06 1.08
C ALA A 405 2.00 -5.55 -0.36
N PRO A 406 1.97 -6.87 -0.62
CA PRO A 406 2.48 -7.43 -1.87
C PRO A 406 1.61 -7.10 -3.06
N THR A 407 2.21 -7.01 -4.25
CA THR A 407 1.44 -7.18 -5.49
C THR A 407 1.11 -8.65 -5.71
N ASP A 408 0.09 -8.96 -6.51
CA ASP A 408 -0.14 -10.33 -7.00
C ASP A 408 -0.68 -10.35 -8.43
N LYS A 409 0.23 -10.21 -9.40
CA LYS A 409 -0.09 -10.17 -10.85
C LYS A 409 0.36 -11.44 -11.55
N LYS A 410 -0.32 -11.83 -12.64
CA LYS A 410 0.14 -12.91 -13.52
C LYS A 410 1.50 -12.59 -14.12
N VAL A 411 2.38 -13.59 -14.15
CA VAL A 411 3.67 -13.56 -14.86
C VAL A 411 3.74 -14.80 -15.73
N ASP A 412 3.93 -14.63 -17.05
CA ASP A 412 3.84 -15.70 -18.05
C ASP A 412 2.55 -16.54 -17.91
N ASP A 413 1.40 -15.85 -17.80
CA ASP A 413 0.06 -16.40 -17.57
C ASP A 413 -0.09 -17.30 -16.33
N SER A 414 0.86 -17.23 -15.41
CA SER A 414 0.92 -18.05 -14.19
C SER A 414 0.97 -17.21 -12.91
N TYR A 415 0.61 -17.87 -11.81
CA TYR A 415 0.74 -17.35 -10.44
C TYR A 415 1.59 -18.32 -9.60
N ALA A 416 2.20 -17.83 -8.53
CA ALA A 416 2.93 -18.65 -7.58
C ALA A 416 1.97 -19.54 -6.77
N LYS A 417 2.40 -20.77 -6.52
CA LYS A 417 1.72 -21.72 -5.65
C LYS A 417 2.65 -22.12 -4.53
N LEU A 418 2.17 -21.94 -3.30
CA LEU A 418 2.91 -22.28 -2.10
C LEU A 418 2.32 -23.58 -1.54
N GLN A 419 3.17 -24.55 -1.23
CA GLN A 419 2.76 -25.82 -0.65
C GLN A 419 3.74 -26.22 0.44
N ASP A 420 3.20 -26.59 1.61
CA ASP A 420 3.97 -27.06 2.78
C ASP A 420 5.08 -26.07 3.20
N VAL A 421 4.72 -24.78 3.18
CA VAL A 421 5.55 -23.63 3.58
C VAL A 421 4.70 -22.61 4.32
N SER A 422 5.24 -21.99 5.36
CA SER A 422 4.49 -20.99 6.11
C SER A 422 4.44 -19.65 5.37
N TYR A 423 3.29 -18.97 5.39
CA TYR A 423 3.06 -17.71 4.68
C TYR A 423 2.43 -16.63 5.57
N LEU A 424 3.03 -15.46 5.65
CA LEU A 424 2.46 -14.28 6.32
C LEU A 424 2.24 -13.17 5.31
N THR A 425 1.10 -12.48 5.35
CA THR A 425 0.91 -11.22 4.62
C THR A 425 0.43 -10.09 5.53
N LEU A 426 1.04 -8.92 5.41
CA LEU A 426 0.66 -7.70 6.12
C LEU A 426 0.18 -6.66 5.11
N GLN A 427 -0.94 -5.98 5.36
CA GLN A 427 -1.47 -4.96 4.45
C GLN A 427 -2.08 -3.80 5.23
N GLY A 428 -1.80 -2.58 4.78
CA GLY A 428 -2.49 -1.39 5.27
C GLY A 428 -3.78 -1.13 4.49
N ALA A 429 -4.88 -0.79 5.17
CA ALA A 429 -6.12 -0.40 4.51
C ALA A 429 -5.98 0.94 3.76
N ARG A 430 -5.10 1.82 4.25
CA ARG A 430 -4.74 3.12 3.67
C ARG A 430 -3.56 3.05 2.69
N ASP A 431 -3.25 1.86 2.17
CA ASP A 431 -2.28 1.68 1.12
C ASP A 431 -2.73 2.35 -0.18
N GLY A 432 -2.10 3.47 -0.52
CA GLY A 432 -2.36 4.24 -1.71
C GLY A 432 -1.68 3.72 -2.97
N ASP A 433 -0.71 2.80 -2.88
CA ASP A 433 0.00 2.25 -4.04
C ASP A 433 -0.63 0.93 -4.50
N VAL A 434 -0.64 -0.07 -3.62
CA VAL A 434 -1.33 -1.35 -3.78
C VAL A 434 -2.61 -1.32 -2.95
N ASN A 435 -3.61 -0.60 -3.48
CA ASN A 435 -4.83 -0.30 -2.74
C ASN A 435 -5.83 -1.47 -2.63
N ASP A 436 -5.49 -2.63 -3.19
CA ASP A 436 -6.24 -3.87 -3.03
C ASP A 436 -5.42 -4.81 -2.13
N PHE A 437 -6.06 -5.60 -1.25
CA PHE A 437 -5.34 -6.59 -0.44
C PHE A 437 -4.92 -7.82 -1.26
N ASP A 438 -4.01 -7.63 -2.22
CA ASP A 438 -3.54 -8.64 -3.16
C ASP A 438 -2.84 -9.83 -2.47
N GLY A 439 -2.27 -9.63 -1.28
CA GLY A 439 -1.67 -10.70 -0.47
C GLY A 439 -2.64 -11.83 -0.09
N GLU A 440 -3.94 -11.56 0.00
CA GLU A 440 -4.95 -12.60 0.25
C GLU A 440 -5.09 -13.58 -0.92
N ARG A 441 -4.79 -13.15 -2.16
CA ARG A 441 -4.79 -14.07 -3.30
C ARG A 441 -3.71 -15.13 -3.18
N GLN A 442 -2.53 -14.74 -2.71
CA GLN A 442 -1.45 -15.69 -2.46
C GLN A 442 -1.73 -16.54 -1.22
N TYR A 443 -2.35 -15.97 -0.17
CA TYR A 443 -2.86 -16.73 0.97
C TYR A 443 -3.82 -17.84 0.52
N ALA A 444 -4.78 -17.52 -0.35
CA ALA A 444 -5.77 -18.49 -0.86
C ALA A 444 -5.10 -19.62 -1.68
N ARG A 445 -4.03 -19.30 -2.44
CA ARG A 445 -3.24 -20.28 -3.20
C ARG A 445 -2.15 -20.98 -2.39
N THR A 446 -2.10 -20.77 -1.08
CA THR A 446 -1.20 -21.48 -0.17
C THR A 446 -1.94 -22.68 0.43
N SER A 447 -1.35 -23.86 0.27
CA SER A 447 -1.96 -25.14 0.65
C SER A 447 -1.04 -25.99 1.51
N PHE A 448 -1.64 -26.88 2.29
CA PHE A 448 -0.91 -27.79 3.18
C PHE A 448 -1.35 -29.24 2.95
N SER A 449 -0.38 -30.14 3.02
CA SER A 449 -0.59 -31.56 3.22
C SER A 449 -1.19 -31.79 4.62
N ALA A 450 -2.03 -32.81 4.77
CA ALA A 450 -2.71 -33.07 6.04
C ALA A 450 -1.70 -33.32 7.19
N GLY A 451 -1.83 -32.57 8.29
CA GLY A 451 -0.97 -32.67 9.46
C GLY A 451 0.36 -31.90 9.34
N ASP A 452 0.61 -31.21 8.23
CA ASP A 452 1.81 -30.38 8.06
C ASP A 452 1.85 -29.26 9.14
N PRO A 453 3.02 -28.98 9.75
CA PRO A 453 3.12 -28.01 10.83
C PRO A 453 3.11 -26.55 10.34
N SER A 454 3.21 -26.29 9.03
CA SER A 454 3.16 -24.93 8.49
C SER A 454 1.78 -24.30 8.61
N PHE A 455 1.79 -22.98 8.59
CA PHE A 455 0.59 -22.17 8.69
C PHE A 455 0.65 -20.94 7.80
N LYS A 456 -0.51 -20.42 7.45
CA LYS A 456 -0.66 -19.14 6.77
C LYS A 456 -1.46 -18.17 7.62
N ALA A 457 -1.07 -16.90 7.58
CA ALA A 457 -1.73 -15.83 8.28
C ALA A 457 -1.77 -14.55 7.43
N SER A 458 -2.82 -13.76 7.61
CA SER A 458 -2.90 -12.39 7.07
C SER A 458 -3.24 -11.41 8.17
N LEU A 459 -2.74 -10.18 8.06
CA LEU A 459 -3.10 -9.05 8.91
C LEU A 459 -3.44 -7.84 8.06
N TYR A 460 -4.67 -7.35 8.20
CA TYR A 460 -5.14 -6.09 7.64
C TYR A 460 -5.16 -5.02 8.73
N ILE A 461 -4.52 -3.89 8.48
CA ILE A 461 -4.24 -2.83 9.47
C ILE A 461 -4.95 -1.55 9.01
N ALA A 462 -5.96 -1.10 9.76
CA ALA A 462 -6.85 -0.03 9.32
C ALA A 462 -6.12 1.28 8.98
N ASP A 463 -5.16 1.69 9.82
CA ASP A 463 -4.53 3.01 9.69
C ASP A 463 -3.10 2.99 9.12
N ALA A 464 -2.66 1.85 8.55
CA ALA A 464 -1.36 1.73 7.89
C ALA A 464 -1.44 2.04 6.39
N ASN A 465 -0.36 2.60 5.83
CA ASN A 465 -0.18 2.84 4.40
C ASN A 465 0.85 1.88 3.77
N HIS A 466 1.17 2.06 2.49
CA HIS A 466 2.21 1.28 1.80
C HIS A 466 3.61 1.60 2.35
N SER A 467 3.94 2.88 2.42
CA SER A 467 5.34 3.31 2.41
C SER A 467 6.04 3.21 3.76
N GLN A 468 5.33 3.42 4.87
CA GLN A 468 5.97 3.61 6.17
C GLN A 468 6.62 2.35 6.76
N PHE A 469 6.36 1.17 6.18
CA PHE A 469 7.10 -0.06 6.48
C PHE A 469 8.59 0.03 6.13
N ASN A 470 8.94 0.87 5.16
CA ASN A 470 10.31 1.18 4.78
C ASN A 470 10.70 2.56 5.36
N THR A 471 11.87 2.67 6.00
CA THR A 471 12.27 3.95 6.61
C THR A 471 12.64 5.04 5.60
N GLY A 472 12.98 4.68 4.36
CA GLY A 472 13.40 5.61 3.31
C GLY A 472 12.25 6.20 2.48
N TRP A 473 11.15 5.47 2.29
CA TRP A 473 10.06 5.87 1.36
C TRP A 473 9.16 7.00 1.88
N GLY A 474 9.26 7.33 3.18
CA GLY A 474 8.45 8.39 3.79
C GLY A 474 6.97 8.03 3.95
N GLY A 475 6.12 9.06 4.06
CA GLY A 475 4.69 8.92 4.41
C GLY A 475 3.71 9.10 3.26
N ARG A 476 4.14 8.96 2.00
CA ARG A 476 3.28 9.09 0.82
C ARG A 476 3.52 7.94 -0.13
N ASP A 477 2.44 7.28 -0.52
CA ASP A 477 2.49 6.08 -1.36
C ASP A 477 2.60 6.38 -2.85
N VAL A 478 2.47 7.65 -3.23
CA VAL A 478 2.59 8.08 -4.62
C VAL A 478 3.60 9.21 -4.69
N SER A 479 4.53 9.11 -5.63
CA SER A 479 5.57 10.10 -5.88
C SER A 479 4.99 11.45 -6.32
N TYR A 480 5.82 12.49 -6.23
CA TYR A 480 5.47 13.81 -6.73
C TYR A 480 5.33 13.83 -8.26
N PRO A 481 4.53 14.76 -8.82
CA PRO A 481 3.72 15.78 -8.13
C PRO A 481 2.40 15.23 -7.57
N LYS A 482 1.91 14.09 -8.06
CA LYS A 482 0.60 13.52 -7.73
C LYS A 482 0.41 13.23 -6.24
N GLY A 483 1.47 12.82 -5.55
CA GLY A 483 1.46 12.55 -4.11
C GLY A 483 0.90 13.66 -3.23
N ILE A 484 0.86 14.93 -3.68
CA ILE A 484 0.25 16.02 -2.90
C ILE A 484 -1.28 15.90 -2.80
N LEU A 485 -1.91 15.14 -3.69
CA LEU A 485 -3.37 14.96 -3.73
C LEU A 485 -3.85 13.85 -2.80
N LEU A 486 -2.93 13.05 -2.24
CA LEU A 486 -3.23 12.03 -1.26
C LEU A 486 -3.35 12.64 0.14
N SER A 487 -4.34 12.16 0.90
CA SER A 487 -4.51 12.50 2.30
C SER A 487 -3.56 11.65 3.17
N ARG A 488 -3.05 12.26 4.24
CA ARG A 488 -2.31 11.57 5.30
C ARG A 488 -3.08 11.53 6.62
N LYS A 489 -4.30 12.06 6.62
CA LYS A 489 -5.15 12.11 7.81
C LYS A 489 -5.53 10.69 8.20
N GLY A 490 -5.38 10.36 9.48
CA GLY A 490 -5.71 9.03 9.98
C GLY A 490 -4.61 7.98 9.76
N LEU A 491 -3.41 8.35 9.30
CA LEU A 491 -2.29 7.40 9.23
C LEU A 491 -1.65 7.20 10.60
N LEU A 492 -1.30 5.94 10.90
CA LEU A 492 -0.40 5.63 12.01
C LEU A 492 0.91 6.41 11.87
N PRO A 493 1.52 6.86 12.98
CA PRO A 493 2.90 7.30 12.97
C PRO A 493 3.81 6.22 12.38
N ALA A 494 4.77 6.62 11.55
CA ALA A 494 5.62 5.67 10.83
C ALA A 494 6.37 4.68 11.75
N ALA A 495 6.73 5.10 12.96
CA ALA A 495 7.35 4.24 13.96
C ALA A 495 6.40 3.16 14.50
N GLU A 496 5.12 3.50 14.71
CA GLU A 496 4.08 2.57 15.16
C GLU A 496 3.76 1.54 14.07
N GLN A 497 3.62 1.97 12.81
CA GLN A 497 3.44 1.04 11.70
C GLN A 497 4.60 0.05 11.57
N ARG A 498 5.85 0.51 11.73
CA ARG A 498 7.02 -0.39 11.76
C ARG A 498 7.05 -1.29 12.99
N SER A 499 6.50 -0.86 14.12
CA SER A 499 6.40 -1.71 15.31
C SER A 499 5.51 -2.94 15.05
N ILE A 500 4.40 -2.77 14.29
CA ILE A 500 3.55 -3.88 13.85
C ILE A 500 4.38 -4.88 13.01
N ALA A 501 5.16 -4.38 12.05
CA ALA A 501 6.04 -5.23 11.23
C ALA A 501 7.08 -5.96 12.09
N LYS A 502 7.71 -5.28 13.07
CA LYS A 502 8.63 -5.92 14.02
C LYS A 502 7.95 -7.06 14.79
N VAL A 503 6.75 -6.82 15.34
CA VAL A 503 6.01 -7.82 16.12
C VAL A 503 5.67 -9.03 15.26
N TYR A 504 4.96 -8.83 14.15
CA TYR A 504 4.43 -9.93 13.34
C TYR A 504 5.53 -10.69 12.59
N ILE A 505 6.49 -10.02 11.97
CA ILE A 505 7.55 -10.69 11.19
C ILE A 505 8.49 -11.46 12.12
N SER A 506 8.90 -10.85 13.25
CA SER A 506 9.77 -11.52 14.22
C SER A 506 9.06 -12.73 14.84
N ALA A 507 7.82 -12.57 15.33
CA ALA A 507 7.02 -13.69 15.87
C ALA A 507 6.84 -14.82 14.85
N PHE A 508 6.68 -14.48 13.56
CA PHE A 508 6.45 -15.43 12.49
C PHE A 508 7.70 -16.26 12.22
N LEU A 509 8.85 -15.60 12.11
CA LEU A 509 10.14 -16.28 11.92
C LEU A 509 10.54 -17.09 13.16
N GLU A 510 10.26 -16.61 14.37
CA GLU A 510 10.45 -17.37 15.61
C GLU A 510 9.58 -18.64 15.63
N SER A 511 8.30 -18.52 15.23
CA SER A 511 7.36 -19.65 15.18
C SER A 511 7.76 -20.69 14.12
N THR A 512 8.29 -20.24 12.99
CA THR A 512 8.49 -21.10 11.80
C THR A 512 9.91 -21.65 11.69
N LEU A 513 10.92 -20.82 11.96
CA LEU A 513 12.33 -21.19 11.80
C LEU A 513 12.99 -21.61 13.12
N HIS A 514 12.61 -21.01 14.26
CA HIS A 514 13.03 -21.46 15.59
C HIS A 514 12.03 -22.40 16.28
N ARG A 515 10.85 -22.63 15.67
CA ARG A 515 9.79 -23.50 16.20
C ARG A 515 9.28 -23.08 17.59
N GLN A 516 9.28 -21.78 17.86
CA GLN A 516 8.76 -21.22 19.10
C GLN A 516 7.23 -21.11 19.05
N GLU A 517 6.53 -22.21 19.33
CA GLU A 517 5.06 -22.27 19.27
C GLU A 517 4.34 -21.29 20.21
N GLN A 518 5.04 -20.75 21.22
CA GLN A 518 4.52 -19.72 22.13
C GLN A 518 4.04 -18.45 21.44
N TYR A 519 4.53 -18.15 20.22
CA TYR A 519 4.09 -17.00 19.42
C TYR A 519 2.92 -17.32 18.49
N LEU A 520 2.56 -18.59 18.30
CA LEU A 520 1.46 -19.00 17.42
C LEU A 520 0.09 -18.36 17.77
N PRO A 521 -0.26 -18.12 19.05
CA PRO A 521 -1.51 -17.45 19.40
C PRO A 521 -1.69 -16.09 18.74
N LEU A 522 -0.61 -15.34 18.48
CA LEU A 522 -0.66 -14.02 17.82
C LEU A 522 -1.34 -14.10 16.44
N PHE A 523 -1.05 -15.16 15.69
CA PHE A 523 -1.55 -15.33 14.33
C PHE A 523 -2.97 -15.87 14.30
N ARG A 524 -3.34 -16.64 15.33
CA ARG A 524 -4.69 -17.18 15.51
C ARG A 524 -5.69 -16.09 15.90
N ASP A 525 -5.28 -15.24 16.85
CA ASP A 525 -6.06 -14.11 17.34
C ASP A 525 -5.12 -12.96 17.72
N TYR A 526 -5.22 -11.85 16.98
CA TYR A 526 -4.37 -10.68 17.21
C TYR A 526 -4.51 -10.11 18.63
N ARG A 527 -5.65 -10.35 19.30
CA ARG A 527 -5.94 -9.81 20.64
C ARG A 527 -4.96 -10.30 21.68
N SER A 528 -4.44 -11.52 21.51
CA SER A 528 -3.42 -12.10 22.37
C SER A 528 -2.10 -11.31 22.40
N GLY A 529 -1.86 -10.47 21.38
CA GLY A 529 -0.68 -9.61 21.24
C GLY A 529 -0.93 -8.11 21.40
N LEU A 530 -2.12 -7.68 21.83
CA LEU A 530 -2.47 -6.23 21.88
C LEU A 530 -1.49 -5.40 22.70
N SER A 531 -0.93 -5.96 23.77
CA SER A 531 0.10 -5.27 24.58
C SER A 531 1.37 -4.90 23.81
N TRP A 532 1.60 -5.47 22.62
CA TRP A 532 2.75 -5.18 21.77
C TRP A 532 2.39 -4.33 20.55
N LEU A 533 1.10 -4.11 20.29
CA LEU A 533 0.60 -3.47 19.07
C LEU A 533 0.11 -2.05 19.37
N PRO A 534 0.28 -1.09 18.45
CA PRO A 534 -0.31 0.23 18.58
C PRO A 534 -1.85 0.16 18.45
N GLU A 535 -2.53 1.18 18.98
CA GLU A 535 -3.99 1.29 18.89
C GLU A 535 -4.44 1.57 17.45
N THR A 536 -5.11 0.59 16.83
CA THR A 536 -5.85 0.70 15.58
C THR A 536 -6.74 -0.54 15.43
N ALA A 537 -7.57 -0.61 14.39
CA ALA A 537 -8.35 -1.80 14.07
C ALA A 537 -7.50 -2.81 13.26
N TYR A 538 -7.62 -4.08 13.63
CA TYR A 538 -6.93 -5.21 13.01
C TYR A 538 -7.93 -6.26 12.58
N PHE A 539 -7.65 -6.89 11.43
CA PHE A 539 -8.37 -8.08 10.97
C PHE A 539 -7.34 -9.15 10.61
N ASN A 540 -7.39 -10.30 11.28
CA ASN A 540 -6.47 -11.40 11.02
C ASN A 540 -7.20 -12.63 10.45
N ARG A 541 -6.58 -13.30 9.48
CA ARG A 541 -7.03 -14.60 8.95
C ARG A 541 -5.96 -15.64 9.24
N PHE A 542 -6.33 -16.85 9.63
CA PHE A 542 -5.41 -17.92 9.98
C PHE A 542 -5.89 -19.30 9.52
N GLU A 543 -4.96 -20.08 8.96
CA GLU A 543 -5.14 -21.50 8.65
C GLU A 543 -3.81 -22.24 8.84
N SER A 544 -3.83 -23.49 9.30
CA SER A 544 -2.62 -24.33 9.31
C SER A 544 -2.90 -25.74 8.80
N GLY A 545 -1.85 -26.48 8.44
CA GLY A 545 -1.95 -27.86 7.96
C GLY A 545 -2.53 -28.84 8.99
N LYS A 546 -2.63 -28.43 10.26
CA LYS A 546 -3.31 -29.16 11.34
C LYS A 546 -4.84 -29.06 11.28
N MET A 547 -5.39 -28.16 10.46
CA MET A 547 -6.83 -27.97 10.38
C MET A 547 -7.51 -29.14 9.67
N THR A 548 -8.50 -29.73 10.32
CA THR A 548 -9.44 -30.64 9.66
C THR A 548 -10.58 -29.83 9.09
N SER A 549 -10.53 -29.57 7.78
CA SER A 549 -11.49 -28.72 7.09
C SER A 549 -12.86 -29.37 6.88
N TRP A 550 -13.92 -28.59 7.12
CA TRP A 550 -15.33 -28.94 6.90
C TRP A 550 -15.90 -28.29 5.65
N ALA A 551 -15.53 -27.03 5.36
CA ALA A 551 -15.93 -26.31 4.16
C ALA A 551 -14.88 -25.25 3.80
N LYS A 552 -14.41 -25.24 2.55
CA LYS A 552 -13.58 -24.16 1.99
C LYS A 552 -14.26 -23.44 0.84
N PHE A 553 -15.34 -24.00 0.29
CA PHE A 553 -16.10 -23.46 -0.84
C PHE A 553 -15.29 -23.28 -2.14
N ASP A 554 -14.03 -23.72 -2.16
CA ASP A 554 -13.10 -23.72 -3.29
C ASP A 554 -12.97 -25.12 -3.93
N GLU A 555 -13.48 -26.16 -3.27
CA GLU A 555 -13.42 -27.55 -3.72
C GLU A 555 -14.31 -27.85 -4.93
N ASP A 556 -15.46 -27.17 -5.05
CA ASP A 556 -16.38 -27.29 -6.16
C ASP A 556 -17.21 -26.00 -6.37
N MET A 557 -18.25 -26.09 -7.20
CA MET A 557 -19.13 -24.97 -7.57
C MET A 557 -20.59 -25.23 -7.15
N LYS A 558 -20.80 -26.20 -6.25
CA LYS A 558 -22.10 -26.73 -5.86
C LYS A 558 -22.35 -26.36 -4.41
N ARG A 559 -23.01 -25.22 -4.21
CA ARG A 559 -23.42 -24.68 -2.90
C ARG A 559 -23.93 -25.65 -1.83
N MET A 560 -24.56 -26.76 -2.21
CA MET A 560 -25.16 -27.71 -1.27
C MET A 560 -24.20 -28.80 -0.80
N THR A 561 -23.06 -29.00 -1.45
CA THR A 561 -22.16 -30.13 -1.16
C THR A 561 -21.03 -29.71 -0.24
N LEU A 562 -20.68 -30.60 0.68
CA LEU A 562 -19.53 -30.44 1.57
C LEU A 562 -18.61 -31.67 1.49
N PRO A 563 -17.32 -31.50 1.81
CA PRO A 563 -16.41 -32.60 2.12
C PRO A 563 -17.02 -33.65 3.05
N GLY A 564 -16.66 -34.92 2.83
CA GLY A 564 -17.17 -36.04 3.64
C GLY A 564 -18.65 -36.39 3.42
N GLY A 565 -19.28 -35.85 2.36
CA GLY A 565 -20.68 -36.12 2.03
C GLY A 565 -21.68 -35.35 2.90
N GLY A 566 -21.23 -34.23 3.48
CA GLY A 566 -22.11 -33.29 4.17
C GLY A 566 -22.99 -32.48 3.21
N VAL A 567 -24.01 -31.84 3.76
CA VAL A 567 -24.95 -30.98 3.02
C VAL A 567 -25.10 -29.65 3.73
N ALA A 568 -24.96 -28.55 2.99
CA ALA A 568 -25.24 -27.20 3.46
C ALA A 568 -26.70 -26.82 3.15
N GLU A 569 -27.40 -26.19 4.09
CA GLU A 569 -28.76 -25.69 3.93
C GLU A 569 -28.92 -24.31 4.56
N GLY A 570 -29.80 -23.48 3.99
CA GLY A 570 -30.13 -22.18 4.54
C GLY A 570 -31.64 -22.00 4.62
N GLN A 571 -32.12 -21.43 5.73
CA GLN A 571 -33.52 -21.17 6.00
C GLN A 571 -33.71 -19.69 6.35
N ASP A 572 -34.76 -19.08 5.78
CA ASP A 572 -35.15 -17.68 6.02
C ASP A 572 -34.02 -16.66 5.74
N LEU A 573 -33.17 -16.97 4.77
CA LEU A 573 -32.11 -16.09 4.24
C LEU A 573 -31.78 -16.39 2.77
N VAL A 574 -31.18 -15.42 2.10
CA VAL A 574 -30.60 -15.59 0.77
C VAL A 574 -29.14 -16.02 0.93
N TRP A 575 -28.77 -17.16 0.35
CA TRP A 575 -27.36 -17.59 0.34
C TRP A 575 -26.88 -18.16 -0.98
N LYS A 576 -25.58 -17.98 -1.21
CA LYS A 576 -24.87 -18.37 -2.42
C LYS A 576 -23.38 -18.47 -2.13
N GLU A 577 -22.69 -19.32 -2.89
CA GLU A 577 -21.23 -19.31 -2.94
C GLU A 577 -20.76 -18.23 -3.91
N GLU A 578 -19.91 -17.32 -3.44
CA GLU A 578 -19.30 -16.29 -4.28
C GLU A 578 -17.81 -16.18 -4.03
N GLU A 579 -17.07 -15.71 -5.03
CA GLU A 579 -15.68 -15.31 -4.85
C GLU A 579 -15.62 -13.96 -4.10
N ALA A 580 -14.74 -13.87 -3.10
CA ALA A 580 -14.47 -12.61 -2.42
C ALA A 580 -13.83 -11.62 -3.40
N LYS A 581 -14.17 -10.33 -3.27
CA LYS A 581 -13.74 -9.29 -4.20
C LYS A 581 -12.92 -8.20 -3.50
N ASN A 582 -11.92 -7.70 -4.22
CA ASN A 582 -11.13 -6.54 -3.82
C ASN A 582 -11.84 -5.21 -4.16
N ARG A 583 -11.22 -4.07 -3.83
CA ARG A 583 -11.79 -2.73 -4.12
C ARG A 583 -12.07 -2.53 -5.60
N ARG A 584 -11.30 -3.15 -6.50
CA ARG A 584 -11.54 -3.08 -7.95
C ARG A 584 -12.58 -4.08 -8.48
N LYS A 585 -13.30 -4.78 -7.60
CA LYS A 585 -14.27 -5.85 -7.93
C LYS A 585 -13.63 -7.05 -8.66
N SER A 586 -12.31 -7.19 -8.54
CA SER A 586 -11.59 -8.36 -9.02
C SER A 586 -11.56 -9.45 -7.94
N GLY A 587 -11.48 -10.70 -8.37
CA GLY A 587 -11.48 -11.86 -7.48
C GLY A 587 -10.25 -11.92 -6.57
N LYS A 588 -10.46 -12.38 -5.34
CA LYS A 588 -9.40 -12.65 -4.35
C LYS A 588 -8.92 -14.10 -4.37
N GLY A 589 -9.44 -14.94 -5.27
CA GLY A 589 -9.01 -16.33 -5.41
C GLY A 589 -9.47 -17.26 -4.27
N THR A 590 -10.41 -16.80 -3.45
CA THR A 590 -11.05 -17.54 -2.35
C THR A 590 -12.56 -17.37 -2.48
N ARG A 591 -13.32 -18.45 -2.27
CA ARG A 591 -14.78 -18.46 -2.26
C ARG A 591 -15.31 -18.63 -0.85
N GLY A 592 -16.59 -18.35 -0.67
CA GLY A 592 -17.25 -18.50 0.62
C GLY A 592 -18.76 -18.45 0.51
N ALA A 593 -19.42 -18.95 1.54
CA ALA A 593 -20.87 -18.88 1.67
C ALA A 593 -21.28 -17.47 2.09
N VAL A 594 -21.87 -16.73 1.15
CA VAL A 594 -22.48 -15.42 1.41
C VAL A 594 -23.87 -15.63 1.96
N LEU A 595 -24.13 -15.10 3.15
CA LEU A 595 -25.41 -15.15 3.84
C LEU A 595 -25.97 -13.72 3.91
N GLU A 596 -27.15 -13.50 3.35
CA GLU A 596 -27.85 -12.21 3.36
C GLU A 596 -29.22 -12.41 4.02
N ARG A 597 -29.44 -11.70 5.12
CA ARG A 597 -30.70 -11.66 5.85
C ARG A 597 -31.37 -10.31 5.62
N ASN A 598 -32.63 -10.38 5.17
CA ASN A 598 -33.54 -9.24 5.07
C ASN A 598 -34.77 -9.59 5.92
N GLY A 599 -34.85 -9.10 7.16
CA GLY A 599 -35.89 -9.50 8.10
C GLY A 599 -35.99 -8.58 9.31
N ASP A 600 -37.12 -8.67 10.02
CA ASP A 600 -37.34 -7.95 11.27
C ASP A 600 -36.45 -8.52 12.38
N VAL A 601 -36.22 -7.74 13.43
CA VAL A 601 -35.28 -8.07 14.53
C VAL A 601 -35.59 -9.40 15.21
N ASP A 602 -36.88 -9.75 15.28
CA ASP A 602 -37.39 -10.93 15.98
C ASP A 602 -37.28 -12.23 15.16
N ASP A 603 -37.02 -12.13 13.85
CA ASP A 603 -36.89 -13.31 12.99
C ASP A 603 -35.55 -14.03 13.25
N ILE A 604 -35.44 -15.30 12.84
CA ILE A 604 -34.18 -16.04 12.92
C ILE A 604 -33.91 -16.68 11.57
N SER A 605 -32.75 -16.36 11.02
CA SER A 605 -32.24 -16.95 9.80
C SER A 605 -31.17 -17.97 10.16
N THR A 606 -31.13 -19.13 9.50
CA THR A 606 -30.13 -20.16 9.81
C THR A 606 -29.38 -20.66 8.58
N TYR A 607 -28.08 -20.87 8.73
CA TYR A 607 -27.24 -21.58 7.76
C TYR A 607 -26.58 -22.77 8.45
N SER A 608 -26.87 -23.98 7.97
CA SER A 608 -26.45 -25.22 8.62
C SER A 608 -25.59 -26.10 7.72
N LEU A 609 -24.55 -26.68 8.30
CA LEU A 609 -23.74 -27.75 7.72
C LEU A 609 -24.09 -29.06 8.44
N ASN A 610 -24.54 -30.07 7.68
CA ASN A 610 -25.05 -31.32 8.23
C ASN A 610 -24.29 -32.53 7.68
N TRP A 611 -23.96 -33.51 8.54
CA TRP A 611 -23.34 -34.77 8.13
C TRP A 611 -24.19 -35.98 8.52
N LYS A 612 -24.32 -36.96 7.62
CA LYS A 612 -25.10 -38.18 7.88
C LYS A 612 -24.50 -39.09 8.95
N LYS A 613 -23.17 -39.08 9.08
CA LYS A 613 -22.42 -39.93 10.02
C LYS A 613 -21.73 -39.12 11.09
N ALA A 614 -20.84 -38.22 10.71
CA ALA A 614 -20.12 -37.27 11.56
C ALA A 614 -19.38 -36.29 10.63
N ALA A 615 -19.13 -35.07 11.10
CA ALA A 615 -18.16 -34.18 10.48
C ALA A 615 -16.75 -34.79 10.58
N PRO A 616 -15.86 -34.54 9.59
CA PRO A 616 -14.46 -34.93 9.68
C PRO A 616 -13.82 -34.41 10.99
N SER A 617 -13.04 -35.23 11.68
CA SER A 617 -12.43 -34.87 12.96
C SER A 617 -10.94 -35.21 12.99
N PRO A 618 -10.09 -34.39 13.64
CA PRO A 618 -8.71 -34.74 13.94
C PRO A 618 -8.65 -35.80 15.05
N GLU A 619 -7.50 -36.47 15.16
CA GLU A 619 -7.15 -37.39 16.25
C GLU A 619 -6.27 -36.66 17.28
N PRO A 620 -6.52 -36.74 18.61
CA PRO A 620 -7.46 -37.63 19.30
C PRO A 620 -8.92 -37.12 19.38
N GLY A 621 -9.22 -35.96 18.82
CA GLY A 621 -10.55 -35.34 18.81
C GLY A 621 -10.45 -33.83 18.62
N PRO A 622 -11.55 -33.14 18.27
CA PRO A 622 -11.51 -31.71 18.01
C PRO A 622 -11.49 -30.94 19.34
N ALA A 623 -10.63 -29.93 19.43
CA ALA A 623 -10.52 -29.04 20.57
C ALA A 623 -11.05 -27.63 20.28
N LEU A 624 -10.99 -27.21 19.02
CA LEU A 624 -11.28 -25.84 18.61
C LEU A 624 -12.08 -25.83 17.31
N LEU A 625 -13.21 -25.13 17.28
CA LEU A 625 -13.90 -24.75 16.05
C LEU A 625 -13.26 -23.48 15.50
N SER A 626 -12.99 -23.45 14.20
CA SER A 626 -12.40 -22.29 13.51
C SER A 626 -13.17 -22.00 12.23
N PHE A 627 -13.43 -20.73 11.96
CA PHE A 627 -13.96 -20.25 10.68
C PHE A 627 -13.54 -18.80 10.43
N SER A 628 -13.52 -18.40 9.16
CA SER A 628 -13.25 -17.04 8.72
C SER A 628 -14.56 -16.35 8.35
N LEU A 629 -14.80 -15.14 8.83
CA LEU A 629 -15.99 -14.34 8.55
C LEU A 629 -15.61 -12.95 8.06
N SER A 630 -16.26 -12.48 7.01
CA SER A 630 -16.16 -11.11 6.51
C SER A 630 -17.53 -10.42 6.59
N ASP A 631 -17.59 -9.26 7.24
CA ASP A 631 -18.76 -8.38 7.17
C ASP A 631 -18.83 -7.72 5.79
N ARG A 632 -19.92 -7.96 5.08
CA ARG A 632 -20.21 -7.44 3.73
C ARG A 632 -21.51 -6.63 3.71
N SER A 633 -21.93 -6.13 4.87
CA SER A 633 -23.13 -5.30 4.99
C SER A 633 -23.01 -3.99 4.19
N TYR A 634 -21.79 -3.49 3.94
CA TYR A 634 -21.52 -2.36 3.04
C TYR A 634 -21.94 -2.60 1.57
N GLU A 635 -22.20 -3.86 1.17
CA GLU A 635 -22.72 -4.18 -0.16
C GLU A 635 -24.24 -4.18 -0.25
N MET A 636 -24.94 -4.10 0.89
CA MET A 636 -26.39 -4.02 0.92
C MET A 636 -26.82 -2.62 0.48
N LYS A 637 -27.86 -2.55 -0.35
CA LYS A 637 -28.49 -1.28 -0.66
C LYS A 637 -29.27 -0.85 0.58
N THR A 638 -28.87 0.24 1.22
CA THR A 638 -29.78 0.93 2.13
C THR A 638 -30.93 1.45 1.28
N ASP A 639 -32.17 1.08 1.61
CA ASP A 639 -33.39 1.67 1.02
C ASP A 639 -33.59 3.13 1.52
N GLY A 640 -32.52 3.92 1.50
CA GLY A 640 -32.51 5.35 1.74
C GLY A 640 -32.49 6.07 0.41
N LYS A 641 -33.59 6.75 0.08
CA LYS A 641 -33.70 7.68 -1.05
C LYS A 641 -32.45 8.56 -1.15
N GLU A 642 -31.74 8.48 -2.27
CA GLU A 642 -30.92 9.60 -2.76
C GLU A 642 -31.88 10.78 -3.02
N ALA A 643 -32.11 11.58 -1.99
CA ALA A 643 -32.79 12.86 -2.09
C ALA A 643 -31.95 13.90 -1.35
N ASP A 644 -31.34 14.79 -2.13
CA ASP A 644 -30.89 16.12 -1.77
C ASP A 644 -30.43 16.37 -0.32
N GLY A 645 -29.14 16.16 -0.06
CA GLY A 645 -28.33 17.08 0.76
C GLY A 645 -28.70 17.33 2.22
N GLU A 646 -29.65 16.60 2.82
CA GLU A 646 -29.92 16.65 4.25
C GLU A 646 -29.38 15.40 4.94
N GLN A 647 -28.52 15.61 5.93
CA GLN A 647 -28.05 14.58 6.86
C GLN A 647 -29.28 13.97 7.55
N VAL A 648 -29.69 12.79 7.10
CA VAL A 648 -30.58 11.94 7.88
C VAL A 648 -29.76 11.43 9.05
N GLU A 649 -30.16 11.79 10.27
CA GLU A 649 -29.66 11.16 11.50
C GLU A 649 -29.65 9.65 11.30
N ALA A 650 -28.48 9.02 11.48
CA ALA A 650 -28.32 7.59 11.45
C ALA A 650 -29.19 6.97 12.55
N ALA A 651 -30.46 6.66 12.22
CA ALA A 651 -31.27 5.75 13.01
C ALA A 651 -30.44 4.48 13.16
N ALA A 652 -30.16 4.09 14.41
CA ALA A 652 -29.33 2.94 14.75
C ALA A 652 -29.75 1.73 13.91
N VAL A 653 -28.97 1.43 12.87
CA VAL A 653 -29.09 0.16 12.16
C VAL A 653 -28.71 -0.87 13.21
N GLN A 654 -29.69 -1.65 13.68
CA GLN A 654 -29.39 -2.71 14.64
C GLN A 654 -28.43 -3.68 13.97
N GLU A 655 -27.31 -3.95 14.64
CA GLU A 655 -26.24 -4.77 14.10
C GLU A 655 -26.70 -6.23 13.96
N LEU A 656 -26.12 -6.92 12.97
CA LEU A 656 -26.30 -8.36 12.80
C LEU A 656 -25.58 -9.08 13.94
N ASP A 657 -26.26 -10.02 14.58
CA ASP A 657 -25.65 -10.91 15.57
C ASP A 657 -25.69 -12.37 15.08
N ILE A 658 -24.76 -13.18 15.56
CA ILE A 658 -24.62 -14.58 15.18
C ILE A 658 -24.48 -15.44 16.44
N GLU A 659 -25.34 -16.43 16.59
CA GLU A 659 -25.12 -17.54 17.51
C GLU A 659 -24.56 -18.74 16.75
N VAL A 660 -23.58 -19.41 17.33
CA VAL A 660 -23.02 -20.66 16.82
C VAL A 660 -23.64 -21.82 17.59
N GLU A 661 -24.30 -22.71 16.86
CA GLU A 661 -24.94 -23.92 17.41
C GLU A 661 -24.21 -25.17 16.91
N LEU A 662 -23.87 -26.07 17.84
CA LEU A 662 -23.31 -27.38 17.54
C LEU A 662 -24.26 -28.48 18.03
N GLU A 663 -24.46 -29.49 17.19
CA GLU A 663 -25.20 -30.71 17.53
C GLU A 663 -24.26 -31.91 17.51
N SER A 664 -24.17 -32.62 18.63
CA SER A 664 -23.43 -33.89 18.73
C SER A 664 -24.19 -35.05 18.08
N LEU A 665 -23.51 -36.17 17.85
CA LEU A 665 -24.18 -37.39 17.35
C LEU A 665 -25.25 -37.93 18.28
N ASP A 666 -25.07 -37.73 19.58
CA ASP A 666 -26.03 -38.14 20.62
C ASP A 666 -27.28 -37.23 20.69
N GLY A 667 -27.33 -36.19 19.85
CA GLY A 667 -28.47 -35.27 19.75
C GLY A 667 -28.50 -34.17 20.80
N ILE A 668 -27.39 -33.95 21.51
CA ILE A 668 -27.21 -32.77 22.37
C ILE A 668 -26.85 -31.58 21.50
N THR A 669 -27.62 -30.51 21.63
CA THR A 669 -27.42 -29.23 20.94
C THR A 669 -27.04 -28.15 21.94
N VAL A 670 -25.96 -27.42 21.65
CA VAL A 670 -25.50 -26.29 22.46
C VAL A 670 -25.34 -25.07 21.57
N ARG A 671 -25.67 -23.88 22.09
CA ARG A 671 -25.65 -22.60 21.38
C ARG A 671 -24.85 -21.61 22.20
N LEU A 672 -23.96 -20.87 21.55
CA LEU A 672 -23.21 -19.78 22.16
C LEU A 672 -23.24 -18.56 21.24
N PRO A 673 -23.47 -17.34 21.76
CA PRO A 673 -23.27 -16.10 21.03
C PRO A 673 -21.83 -16.00 20.49
N LEU A 674 -21.66 -15.55 19.25
CA LEU A 674 -20.34 -15.30 18.69
C LEU A 674 -19.64 -14.15 19.42
N SER A 675 -20.42 -13.16 19.87
CA SER A 675 -19.99 -11.99 20.64
C SER A 675 -19.33 -12.34 21.98
N ASP A 676 -19.61 -13.51 22.56
CA ASP A 676 -18.90 -14.02 23.75
C ASP A 676 -17.42 -14.31 23.46
N PHE A 677 -17.07 -14.57 22.20
CA PHE A 677 -15.70 -14.84 21.76
C PHE A 677 -15.08 -13.62 21.08
N MET A 678 -15.78 -13.03 20.12
CA MET A 678 -15.37 -11.81 19.40
C MET A 678 -16.61 -11.23 18.70
N PRO A 679 -16.90 -9.93 18.82
CA PRO A 679 -18.00 -9.31 18.07
C PRO A 679 -17.65 -9.19 16.58
N ILE A 680 -18.66 -9.03 15.74
CA ILE A 680 -18.48 -8.78 14.31
C ILE A 680 -18.12 -7.32 14.12
N PHE A 681 -16.87 -7.04 13.74
CA PHE A 681 -16.41 -5.67 13.50
C PHE A 681 -16.74 -5.21 12.07
N PRO A 682 -17.23 -3.96 11.88
CA PRO A 682 -17.35 -3.38 10.56
C PRO A 682 -15.96 -3.16 9.92
N LEU A 683 -15.86 -3.37 8.62
CA LEU A 683 -14.61 -3.19 7.89
C LEU A 683 -14.22 -1.70 7.80
N PRO A 684 -12.92 -1.36 7.85
CA PRO A 684 -12.49 0.03 7.82
C PRO A 684 -12.76 0.68 6.46
N GLU A 685 -13.40 1.84 6.48
CA GLU A 685 -13.58 2.69 5.30
C GLU A 685 -12.42 3.66 5.13
N THR A 686 -11.83 3.65 3.95
CA THR A 686 -10.66 4.46 3.62
C THR A 686 -11.00 5.59 2.67
N SER A 687 -10.53 6.79 3.01
CA SER A 687 -10.39 7.90 2.05
C SER A 687 -8.91 8.14 1.77
N TYR A 688 -8.54 8.09 0.49
CA TYR A 688 -7.15 8.13 0.04
C TYR A 688 -6.69 9.54 -0.32
N THR A 689 -7.61 10.41 -0.73
CA THR A 689 -7.31 11.72 -1.28
C THR A 689 -7.81 12.86 -0.41
N LEU A 690 -7.39 14.08 -0.72
CA LEU A 690 -7.77 15.28 0.04
C LEU A 690 -9.28 15.61 -0.04
N HIS A 691 -10.03 15.00 -0.97
CA HIS A 691 -11.44 15.29 -1.19
C HIS A 691 -12.15 14.10 -1.87
N PRO A 692 -13.38 13.71 -1.48
CA PRO A 692 -14.07 12.54 -2.04
C PRO A 692 -14.21 12.54 -3.58
N TRP A 693 -14.35 13.73 -4.18
CA TRP A 693 -14.35 13.85 -5.65
C TRP A 693 -13.05 13.33 -6.29
N LEU A 694 -11.89 13.50 -5.64
CA LEU A 694 -10.63 12.95 -6.13
C LEU A 694 -10.59 11.43 -5.98
N ASP A 695 -11.17 10.84 -4.92
CA ASP A 695 -11.25 9.38 -4.77
C ASP A 695 -11.95 8.73 -5.97
N LEU A 696 -12.99 9.39 -6.50
CA LEU A 696 -13.76 8.92 -7.66
C LEU A 696 -13.05 9.08 -9.02
N HIS A 697 -12.14 10.05 -9.17
CA HIS A 697 -11.61 10.46 -10.47
C HIS A 697 -10.09 10.30 -10.63
N LEU A 698 -9.33 10.22 -9.54
CA LEU A 698 -7.87 10.12 -9.57
C LEU A 698 -7.46 8.71 -10.02
N SER A 699 -6.52 8.62 -10.97
CA SER A 699 -6.02 7.33 -11.52
C SER A 699 -7.14 6.42 -12.04
N ASP A 700 -8.02 6.92 -12.89
CA ASP A 700 -9.19 6.20 -13.43
C ASP A 700 -10.12 5.60 -12.35
N GLY A 701 -10.28 6.32 -11.25
CA GLY A 701 -11.13 5.91 -10.14
C GLY A 701 -10.54 4.74 -9.34
N LYS A 702 -9.21 4.67 -9.23
CA LYS A 702 -8.48 3.69 -8.39
C LYS A 702 -9.02 3.63 -6.96
N TYR A 703 -9.37 4.78 -6.39
CA TYR A 703 -9.74 4.96 -4.98
C TYR A 703 -11.25 5.00 -4.73
N LYS A 704 -12.09 4.72 -5.74
CA LYS A 704 -13.54 4.95 -5.70
C LYS A 704 -14.32 4.12 -4.68
N ASN A 705 -13.77 2.96 -4.28
CA ASN A 705 -14.41 2.07 -3.33
C ASN A 705 -13.62 2.15 -2.01
N PRO A 706 -14.25 2.56 -0.89
CA PRO A 706 -13.54 2.83 0.36
C PRO A 706 -13.14 1.57 1.13
N THR A 707 -13.78 0.43 0.84
CA THR A 707 -13.57 -0.85 1.52
C THR A 707 -13.63 -2.04 0.55
N GLU A 708 -13.24 -3.23 1.03
CA GLU A 708 -13.24 -4.50 0.30
C GLU A 708 -13.51 -5.66 1.26
N ALA A 709 -13.87 -6.84 0.75
CA ALA A 709 -14.10 -8.00 1.61
C ALA A 709 -12.78 -8.43 2.27
N VAL A 710 -12.72 -8.37 3.60
CA VAL A 710 -11.58 -8.82 4.42
C VAL A 710 -12.11 -9.78 5.48
N PHE A 711 -11.42 -10.90 5.68
CA PHE A 711 -11.83 -11.91 6.64
C PHE A 711 -11.18 -11.72 8.01
N GLN A 712 -11.94 -12.05 9.05
CA GLN A 712 -11.49 -12.23 10.42
C GLN A 712 -11.70 -13.71 10.81
N THR A 713 -10.68 -14.35 11.37
CA THR A 713 -10.80 -15.70 11.93
C THR A 713 -11.43 -15.65 13.31
N TYR A 714 -12.43 -16.50 13.53
CA TYR A 714 -13.08 -16.75 14.81
C TYR A 714 -12.71 -18.15 15.26
N GLN A 715 -12.26 -18.26 16.50
CA GLN A 715 -11.90 -19.54 17.11
C GLN A 715 -12.65 -19.75 18.40
N LEU A 716 -13.46 -20.80 18.45
CA LEU A 716 -14.34 -21.12 19.58
C LEU A 716 -13.87 -22.42 20.23
N PRO A 717 -13.33 -22.37 21.47
CA PRO A 717 -12.97 -23.56 22.22
C PRO A 717 -14.18 -24.49 22.40
N LEU A 718 -14.05 -25.76 22.02
CA LEU A 718 -15.13 -26.73 22.19
C LEU A 718 -15.39 -27.06 23.67
N SER A 719 -14.45 -26.71 24.56
CA SER A 719 -14.67 -26.75 26.01
C SER A 719 -15.77 -25.80 26.45
N ALA A 720 -15.93 -24.62 25.83
CA ALA A 720 -16.98 -23.67 26.18
C ALA A 720 -18.39 -24.25 25.95
N PHE A 721 -18.57 -25.04 24.88
CA PHE A 721 -19.83 -25.75 24.62
C PHE A 721 -20.08 -26.87 25.65
N THR A 722 -19.02 -27.51 26.13
CA THR A 722 -19.11 -28.54 27.17
C THR A 722 -19.38 -27.93 28.55
N GLU A 723 -18.89 -26.72 28.81
CA GLU A 723 -19.17 -25.96 30.04
C GLU A 723 -20.63 -25.50 30.11
N GLU A 724 -21.20 -25.10 28.96
CA GLU A 724 -22.62 -24.73 28.85
C GLU A 724 -23.56 -25.93 29.02
N ASP A 725 -23.22 -27.09 28.44
CA ASP A 725 -23.92 -28.36 28.70
C ASP A 725 -22.93 -29.53 28.81
N ALA A 726 -22.71 -30.01 30.04
CA ALA A 726 -21.79 -31.11 30.33
C ALA A 726 -22.14 -32.45 29.63
N ARG A 727 -23.32 -32.57 29.00
CA ARG A 727 -23.69 -33.73 28.18
C ARG A 727 -23.12 -33.65 26.76
N PHE A 728 -22.74 -32.46 26.30
CA PHE A 728 -22.13 -32.25 25.00
C PHE A 728 -20.68 -32.71 25.01
N HIS A 729 -20.39 -33.81 24.30
CA HIS A 729 -19.04 -34.35 24.19
C HIS A 729 -18.53 -34.20 22.75
N PRO A 730 -17.69 -33.21 22.43
CA PRO A 730 -17.23 -32.98 21.05
C PRO A 730 -16.47 -34.19 20.47
N ALA A 731 -15.80 -34.97 21.33
CA ALA A 731 -15.10 -36.20 20.93
C ALA A 731 -16.03 -37.35 20.51
N SER A 732 -17.34 -37.32 20.84
CA SER A 732 -18.29 -38.31 20.33
C SER A 732 -18.67 -38.07 18.87
N GLY A 733 -18.30 -36.91 18.31
CA GLY A 733 -18.53 -36.53 16.93
C GLY A 733 -19.59 -35.45 16.78
N ILE A 734 -19.34 -34.53 15.85
CA ILE A 734 -20.26 -33.43 15.52
C ILE A 734 -21.14 -33.85 14.34
N ARG A 735 -22.46 -33.72 14.50
CA ARG A 735 -23.46 -34.00 13.46
C ARG A 735 -23.83 -32.77 12.64
N LYS A 736 -23.93 -31.62 13.30
CA LYS A 736 -24.41 -30.37 12.69
C LYS A 736 -23.70 -29.15 13.28
N LEU A 737 -23.37 -28.20 12.42
CA LEU A 737 -22.98 -26.84 12.77
C LEU A 737 -24.02 -25.89 12.16
N THR A 738 -24.64 -25.04 12.97
CA THR A 738 -25.59 -24.01 12.52
C THR A 738 -25.11 -22.63 12.92
N PHE A 739 -25.04 -21.72 11.95
CA PHE A 739 -24.94 -20.28 12.17
C PHE A 739 -26.36 -19.71 12.23
N ARG A 740 -26.76 -19.18 13.38
CA ARG A 740 -28.07 -18.56 13.59
C ARG A 740 -27.86 -17.05 13.55
N LEU A 741 -28.33 -16.42 12.48
CA LEU A 741 -28.25 -14.98 12.29
C LEU A 741 -29.48 -14.36 12.95
N THR A 742 -29.30 -13.39 13.83
CA THR A 742 -30.32 -12.63 14.58
C THR A 742 -30.06 -11.12 14.46
N GLY A 743 -30.97 -10.27 14.96
CA GLY A 743 -30.80 -8.83 14.91
C GLY A 743 -31.23 -8.22 13.57
N GLY A 744 -30.53 -7.16 13.14
CA GLY A 744 -30.90 -6.40 11.95
C GLY A 744 -30.62 -7.10 10.61
N SER A 745 -30.96 -6.41 9.52
CA SER A 745 -30.57 -6.86 8.18
C SER A 745 -29.05 -6.78 8.03
N GLY A 746 -28.45 -7.82 7.46
CA GLY A 746 -27.00 -7.92 7.39
C GLY A 746 -26.55 -8.91 6.33
N ARG A 747 -25.30 -8.74 5.88
CA ARG A 747 -24.69 -9.62 4.88
C ARG A 747 -23.29 -10.00 5.32
N VAL A 748 -23.04 -11.29 5.47
CA VAL A 748 -21.73 -11.84 5.86
C VAL A 748 -21.27 -12.88 4.86
N MET A 749 -19.97 -13.18 4.89
CA MET A 749 -19.37 -14.25 4.10
C MET A 749 -18.55 -15.16 5.01
N LEU A 750 -18.87 -16.44 5.00
CA LEU A 750 -18.16 -17.49 5.75
C LEU A 750 -17.19 -18.25 4.84
N ASP A 751 -16.01 -18.56 5.36
CA ASP A 751 -14.97 -19.33 4.70
C ASP A 751 -14.12 -20.10 5.75
N ASP A 752 -13.21 -20.97 5.32
CA ASP A 752 -12.27 -21.75 6.14
C ASP A 752 -12.93 -22.44 7.36
N ILE A 753 -14.07 -23.10 7.18
CA ILE A 753 -14.77 -23.73 8.30
C ILE A 753 -14.13 -25.08 8.61
N GLY A 754 -13.82 -25.35 9.87
CA GLY A 754 -13.28 -26.64 10.31
C GLY A 754 -12.87 -26.67 11.77
N VAL A 755 -12.13 -27.70 12.16
CA VAL A 755 -11.71 -27.95 13.55
C VAL A 755 -10.22 -28.27 13.65
N TYR A 756 -9.63 -27.94 14.80
CA TYR A 756 -8.26 -28.33 15.18
C TYR A 756 -8.24 -29.40 16.26
#